data_AF-A0A7X8SNK1-F1
#
_entry.id   AF-A0A7X8SNK1-F1
#
_cell.length_a   1.000
_cell.length_b   1.000
_cell.length_c   1.000
_cell.angle_alpha   90.00
_cell.angle_beta   90.00
_cell.angle_gamma   90.00
#
_symmetry.space_group_name_H-M   'P 1'
#
loop_
_entity.id
_entity.type
_entity.pdbx_description
1 polymer ?
#
loop_
_entity_poly.entity_id
_entity_poly.type
_entity_poly.pdbx_seq_one_letter_code
_entity_poly.pdbx_strand_id
1 'polypeptide(L)'
;MKLNKEIIFVLFFIITKPTSVFSQDTWQSDLVNIDDDGNLTYFVDPTSGIKLPDFSSAGYKSGNEEIPDVPVKLTIDPIDGDNTAHIQAAIDQVGQIEADENGIRGAVLLNPGQYDVHGIIRLKYSGVILRGSGDKEDVTENTILYGVGNDPSGRPVIHIGGGQNTVFSTEIANTRSNIVDDTVKVGQKHFQVEDASKYKIGDEIIIYHPCTAEWIESVDYGGTAGDAPWVVDEQPIIYHTTITAINCNTIYTNSPVFNDLVRSLSQSYIYVHDNTGFIENAGLEDLRIDIEYDTSDPDDKDHASSAVKCTQLQDSWIKNCEFIHFYYAGVDIYSSRNLTISDCEANDPIGPSSGGYKYNYCTNTATQNVLFTNCIARKGRHNFVSNGTSSVAGIVFYNCTSIDPLTASEGHRRWTTGMLFDNFRDYGENPGRVLGLFNRGNWGTGHGWSSANSVAWNCDVTREGADDGQIVIQKPPTGQNFAIGCKGIVDNLGPFSNPEGYIEGTNNEAQLIPSSLYEAQLNSRLKKLNDDVLVTIDEQNSCEGFTWIDGNTYYESTNEPTFTLQNIHGCDSVVQLNLTITNTVAVRKVSVNGNVLTANNPNATYVWVDCDNDYSIIEGETDQSFVVTEKGNYAVMLTEEGCTVISDCINMTTVGIIDNQLGVQVKVFPNPIAQNFKVDLGKQFNQARIELRNVNGRLVFSNEYNHQQILDIEVDQPKGVYFLTIYGDGKKASIRIVKN
;
A
#
# COMPACT_ATOMS: atom_id res chain seq x y z
N MET A 1 -78.85 -17.92 -1.71
CA MET A 1 -79.80 -16.82 -1.41
C MET A 1 -78.98 -15.64 -0.89
N LYS A 2 -79.03 -14.52 -1.63
CA LYS A 2 -78.61 -13.13 -1.33
C LYS A 2 -77.38 -12.86 -0.43
N LEU A 3 -76.38 -12.21 -1.04
CA LEU A 3 -75.37 -11.36 -0.40
C LEU A 3 -76.02 -10.33 0.54
N ASN A 4 -75.32 -9.99 1.62
CA ASN A 4 -75.15 -8.59 2.02
C ASN A 4 -73.79 -8.38 2.72
N LYS A 5 -73.10 -7.32 2.28
CA LYS A 5 -71.86 -6.79 2.83
C LYS A 5 -72.17 -5.96 4.07
N GLU A 6 -71.40 -6.11 5.14
CA GLU A 6 -71.10 -5.01 6.05
C GLU A 6 -69.59 -4.95 6.32
N ILE A 7 -69.07 -3.73 6.18
CA ILE A 7 -67.68 -3.32 6.27
C ILE A 7 -67.42 -2.99 7.74
N ILE A 8 -66.51 -3.72 8.38
CA ILE A 8 -66.00 -3.37 9.72
C ILE A 8 -64.60 -2.76 9.51
N PHE A 9 -64.51 -1.45 9.72
CA PHE A 9 -63.23 -0.74 9.86
C PHE A 9 -62.64 -1.10 11.23
N VAL A 10 -61.63 -1.98 11.26
CA VAL A 10 -60.81 -2.20 12.45
C VAL A 10 -59.62 -1.25 12.37
N LEU A 11 -59.59 -0.24 13.25
CA LEU A 11 -58.37 0.54 13.50
C LEU A 11 -57.32 -0.40 14.13
N PHE A 12 -56.30 -0.75 13.36
CA PHE A 12 -55.07 -1.31 13.91
C PHE A 12 -54.27 -0.16 14.55
N PHE A 13 -54.26 -0.09 15.87
CA PHE A 13 -53.20 0.62 16.59
C PHE A 13 -51.91 -0.19 16.41
N ILE A 14 -51.03 0.22 15.50
CA ILE A 14 -49.66 -0.27 15.47
C ILE A 14 -48.97 0.37 16.67
N ILE A 15 -48.84 -0.38 17.76
CA ILE A 15 -47.89 -0.05 18.82
C ILE A 15 -46.50 -0.36 18.25
N THR A 16 -45.87 0.62 17.60
CA THR A 16 -44.43 0.57 17.34
C THR A 16 -43.75 0.67 18.69
N LYS A 17 -43.38 -0.47 19.30
CA LYS A 17 -42.37 -0.44 20.36
C LYS A 17 -41.11 0.19 19.75
N PRO A 18 -40.51 1.21 20.36
CA PRO A 18 -39.19 1.64 19.93
C PRO A 18 -38.26 0.44 20.07
N THR A 19 -37.74 -0.06 18.96
CA THR A 19 -36.58 -0.93 18.97
C THR A 19 -35.43 -0.07 19.46
N SER A 20 -35.14 -0.16 20.75
CA SER A 20 -33.87 0.29 21.28
C SER A 20 -32.79 -0.52 20.55
N VAL A 21 -32.13 0.10 19.58
CA VAL A 21 -30.87 -0.41 19.07
C VAL A 21 -29.89 -0.22 20.22
N PHE A 22 -29.69 -1.25 21.02
CA PHE A 22 -28.56 -1.29 21.93
C PHE A 22 -27.32 -1.33 21.05
N SER A 23 -26.56 -0.23 21.00
CA SER A 23 -25.19 -0.29 20.50
C SER A 23 -24.47 -1.33 21.33
N GLN A 24 -23.89 -2.35 20.68
CA GLN A 24 -23.00 -3.26 21.39
C GLN A 24 -21.79 -2.45 21.85
N ASP A 25 -21.45 -2.53 23.13
CA ASP A 25 -20.24 -1.88 23.64
C ASP A 25 -19.03 -2.46 22.91
N THR A 26 -18.05 -1.61 22.57
CA THR A 26 -16.82 -2.00 21.86
C THR A 26 -15.60 -1.63 22.69
N TRP A 27 -14.49 -2.31 22.46
CA TRP A 27 -13.19 -1.99 23.05
C TRP A 27 -12.06 -2.35 22.08
N GLN A 28 -10.88 -1.75 22.27
CA GLN A 28 -9.68 -2.04 21.50
C GLN A 28 -8.56 -2.47 22.45
N SER A 29 -7.62 -3.28 21.94
CA SER A 29 -6.49 -3.76 22.74
C SER A 29 -5.51 -2.64 23.07
N ASP A 30 -4.93 -2.67 24.27
CA ASP A 30 -3.85 -1.77 24.67
C ASP A 30 -2.60 -1.89 23.76
N LEU A 31 -2.45 -2.98 23.00
CA LEU A 31 -1.31 -3.23 22.12
C LEU A 31 -1.51 -2.72 20.68
N VAL A 32 -2.76 -2.55 20.24
CA VAL A 32 -3.06 -2.12 18.88
C VAL A 32 -4.42 -1.45 18.82
N ASN A 33 -4.44 -0.25 18.23
CA ASN A 33 -5.66 0.46 17.89
C ASN A 33 -5.81 0.59 16.38
N ILE A 34 -7.05 0.53 15.89
CA ILE A 34 -7.49 0.90 14.56
C ILE A 34 -8.29 2.21 14.64
N ASP A 35 -7.95 3.17 13.78
CA ASP A 35 -8.73 4.40 13.63
C ASP A 35 -9.90 4.23 12.64
N ASP A 36 -10.75 5.26 12.53
CA ASP A 36 -11.92 5.25 11.63
C ASP A 36 -11.52 5.12 10.14
N ASP A 37 -10.28 5.45 9.79
CA ASP A 37 -9.72 5.33 8.45
C ASP A 37 -9.09 3.94 8.18
N GLY A 38 -9.11 3.03 9.17
CA GLY A 38 -8.56 1.68 9.09
C GLY A 38 -7.05 1.60 9.31
N ASN A 39 -6.40 2.67 9.76
CA ASN A 39 -4.96 2.66 10.03
C ASN A 39 -4.68 2.05 11.40
N LEU A 40 -3.67 1.18 11.44
CA LEU A 40 -3.22 0.54 12.68
C LEU A 40 -2.11 1.34 13.36
N THR A 41 -2.29 1.59 14.65
CA THR A 41 -1.27 2.12 15.56
C THR A 41 -0.91 1.05 16.58
N TYR A 42 0.34 0.62 16.57
CA TYR A 42 0.87 -0.34 17.54
C TYR A 42 1.46 0.39 18.74
N PHE A 43 1.11 -0.07 19.93
CA PHE A 43 1.76 0.36 21.16
C PHE A 43 2.79 -0.69 21.57
N VAL A 44 4.00 -0.21 21.81
CA VAL A 44 5.06 -1.01 22.42
C VAL A 44 5.01 -0.73 23.91
N ASP A 45 4.82 -1.76 24.73
CA ASP A 45 4.95 -1.59 26.18
C ASP A 45 6.38 -1.09 26.47
N PRO A 46 6.56 0.13 27.02
CA PRO A 46 7.88 0.70 27.26
C PRO A 46 8.72 -0.12 28.26
N THR A 47 8.07 -0.93 29.09
CA THR A 47 8.72 -1.71 30.15
C THR A 47 9.25 -3.05 29.64
N SER A 48 8.50 -3.71 28.74
CA SER A 48 8.85 -5.03 28.22
C SER A 48 9.37 -5.03 26.78
N GLY A 49 9.14 -3.95 26.02
CA GLY A 49 9.49 -3.87 24.59
C GLY A 49 8.66 -4.79 23.69
N ILE A 50 7.55 -5.34 24.22
CA ILE A 50 6.69 -6.31 23.53
C ILE A 50 5.91 -5.63 22.40
N LYS A 51 5.82 -6.30 21.24
CA LYS A 51 5.05 -5.86 20.06
C LYS A 51 4.33 -7.06 19.46
N LEU A 52 3.09 -6.86 19.01
CA LEU A 52 2.36 -7.87 18.24
C LEU A 52 3.08 -8.17 16.91
N PRO A 53 3.22 -9.45 16.51
CA PRO A 53 3.70 -9.79 15.18
C PRO A 53 2.75 -9.29 14.08
N ASP A 54 3.30 -9.11 12.89
CA ASP A 54 2.54 -8.74 11.69
C ASP A 54 2.31 -9.97 10.80
N PHE A 55 1.05 -10.34 10.61
CA PHE A 55 0.63 -11.53 9.87
C PHE A 55 0.10 -11.21 8.46
N SER A 56 0.13 -9.92 8.05
CA SER A 56 -0.43 -9.44 6.78
C SER A 56 0.18 -10.03 5.52
N SER A 57 1.31 -10.75 5.64
CA SER A 57 2.00 -11.39 4.52
C SER A 57 1.59 -12.85 4.30
N ALA A 58 0.68 -13.41 5.11
CA ALA A 58 0.19 -14.78 4.93
C ALA A 58 -0.81 -14.87 3.76
N GLY A 59 -0.74 -15.98 3.02
CA GLY A 59 -1.64 -16.28 1.91
C GLY A 59 -0.99 -16.17 0.53
N TYR A 60 -1.77 -16.53 -0.49
CA TYR A 60 -1.46 -16.45 -1.92
C TYR A 60 -0.84 -15.09 -2.26
N LYS A 61 0.35 -15.09 -2.87
CA LYS A 61 1.11 -13.89 -3.21
C LYS A 61 1.25 -12.90 -2.06
N SER A 62 1.46 -13.44 -0.86
CA SER A 62 1.52 -12.70 0.41
C SER A 62 0.27 -11.85 0.71
N GLY A 63 -0.91 -12.25 0.20
CA GLY A 63 -2.17 -11.52 0.36
C GLY A 63 -2.30 -10.29 -0.53
N ASN A 64 -1.40 -10.08 -1.49
CA ASN A 64 -1.46 -8.92 -2.40
C ASN A 64 -2.52 -9.06 -3.50
N GLU A 65 -2.93 -10.28 -3.80
CA GLU A 65 -3.82 -10.60 -4.90
C GLU A 65 -4.87 -11.60 -4.44
N GLU A 66 -6.07 -11.50 -5.02
CA GLU A 66 -7.09 -12.53 -4.86
C GLU A 66 -6.69 -13.80 -5.65
N ILE A 67 -7.18 -14.95 -5.20
CA ILE A 67 -7.02 -16.21 -5.96
C ILE A 67 -7.73 -16.06 -7.32
N PRO A 68 -7.04 -16.28 -8.45
CA PRO A 68 -7.61 -16.04 -9.77
C PRO A 68 -8.65 -17.10 -10.17
N ASP A 69 -9.67 -16.71 -10.92
CA ASP A 69 -10.52 -17.67 -11.64
C ASP A 69 -9.82 -18.16 -12.91
N VAL A 70 -9.36 -19.41 -12.89
CA VAL A 70 -8.53 -19.97 -13.96
C VAL A 70 -9.39 -20.65 -15.04
N PRO A 71 -9.21 -20.31 -16.34
CA PRO A 71 -9.95 -20.96 -17.43
C PRO A 71 -9.64 -22.45 -17.57
N VAL A 72 -10.68 -23.25 -17.78
CA VAL A 72 -10.56 -24.68 -18.11
C VAL A 72 -9.96 -24.86 -19.50
N LYS A 73 -8.92 -25.69 -19.61
CA LYS A 73 -8.25 -26.03 -20.88
C LYS A 73 -8.48 -27.47 -21.30
N LEU A 74 -8.75 -28.34 -20.34
CA LEU A 74 -9.01 -29.75 -20.58
C LEU A 74 -10.07 -30.23 -19.60
N THR A 75 -11.02 -31.01 -20.10
CA THR A 75 -12.04 -31.67 -19.28
C THR A 75 -11.94 -33.17 -19.51
N ILE A 76 -11.99 -33.97 -18.45
CA ILE A 76 -12.00 -35.44 -18.54
C ILE A 76 -13.13 -36.03 -17.69
N ASP A 77 -13.58 -37.21 -18.12
CA ASP A 77 -14.49 -38.08 -17.36
C ASP A 77 -13.70 -39.18 -16.65
N PRO A 78 -14.24 -39.77 -15.57
CA PRO A 78 -13.61 -40.93 -14.94
C PRO A 78 -13.60 -42.13 -15.88
N ILE A 79 -12.59 -42.98 -15.74
CA ILE A 79 -12.50 -44.28 -16.41
C ILE A 79 -12.67 -45.43 -15.41
N ASP A 80 -13.04 -46.61 -15.90
CA ASP A 80 -13.10 -47.82 -15.07
C ASP A 80 -11.71 -48.19 -14.52
N GLY A 81 -11.61 -48.41 -13.21
CA GLY A 81 -10.37 -48.80 -12.53
C GLY A 81 -9.46 -47.61 -12.18
N ASP A 82 -8.14 -47.83 -12.16
CA ASP A 82 -7.17 -46.83 -11.70
C ASP A 82 -7.07 -45.61 -12.65
N ASN A 83 -7.46 -44.45 -12.15
CA ASN A 83 -7.42 -43.15 -12.83
C ASN A 83 -6.10 -42.40 -12.62
N THR A 84 -5.14 -42.93 -11.85
CA THR A 84 -3.88 -42.22 -11.53
C THR A 84 -3.17 -41.73 -12.79
N ALA A 85 -2.94 -42.63 -13.77
CA ALA A 85 -2.25 -42.27 -15.01
C ALA A 85 -3.11 -41.40 -15.94
N HIS A 86 -4.43 -41.57 -15.89
CA HIS A 86 -5.39 -40.80 -16.69
C HIS A 86 -5.40 -39.33 -16.28
N ILE A 87 -5.54 -39.05 -14.98
CA ILE A 87 -5.48 -37.69 -14.43
C ILE A 87 -4.08 -37.09 -14.63
N GLN A 88 -3.03 -37.89 -14.41
CA GLN A 88 -1.65 -37.40 -14.59
C GLN A 88 -1.38 -36.95 -16.04
N ALA A 89 -1.89 -37.70 -17.03
CA ALA A 89 -1.75 -37.33 -18.44
C ALA A 89 -2.47 -36.02 -18.77
N ALA A 90 -3.64 -35.77 -18.18
CA ALA A 90 -4.37 -34.51 -18.34
C ALA A 90 -3.60 -33.31 -17.75
N ILE A 91 -3.04 -33.48 -16.54
CA ILE A 91 -2.17 -32.49 -15.91
C ILE A 91 -0.93 -32.24 -16.76
N ASP A 92 -0.28 -33.29 -17.26
CA ASP A 92 0.89 -33.17 -18.12
C ASP A 92 0.57 -32.43 -19.42
N GLN A 93 -0.60 -32.66 -20.03
CA GLN A 93 -1.04 -31.96 -21.23
C GLN A 93 -1.23 -30.45 -21.00
N VAL A 94 -1.94 -30.06 -19.93
CA VAL A 94 -2.11 -28.65 -19.59
C VAL A 94 -0.78 -28.01 -19.17
N GLY A 95 0.09 -28.77 -18.50
CA GLY A 95 1.45 -28.34 -18.15
C GLY A 95 2.35 -27.99 -19.33
N GLN A 96 2.04 -28.47 -20.55
CA GLN A 96 2.77 -28.10 -21.77
C GLN A 96 2.24 -26.82 -22.46
N ILE A 97 1.08 -26.30 -22.04
CA ILE A 97 0.54 -25.05 -22.58
C ILE A 97 1.40 -23.88 -22.10
N GLU A 98 1.76 -22.96 -23.00
CA GLU A 98 2.48 -21.73 -22.64
C GLU A 98 1.70 -20.95 -21.57
N ALA A 99 2.39 -20.53 -20.52
CA ALA A 99 1.78 -19.74 -19.46
C ALA A 99 1.43 -18.33 -19.97
N ASP A 100 0.35 -17.75 -19.45
CA ASP A 100 0.01 -16.36 -19.68
C ASP A 100 0.93 -15.40 -18.90
N GLU A 101 0.65 -14.10 -18.99
CA GLU A 101 1.42 -13.04 -18.33
C GLU A 101 1.44 -13.16 -16.80
N ASN A 102 0.47 -13.87 -16.20
CA ASN A 102 0.38 -14.11 -14.77
C ASN A 102 0.99 -15.46 -14.36
N GLY A 103 1.60 -16.18 -15.31
CA GLY A 103 2.18 -17.49 -15.08
C GLY A 103 1.16 -18.64 -15.08
N ILE A 104 -0.07 -18.43 -15.55
CA ILE A 104 -1.15 -19.43 -15.58
C ILE A 104 -1.19 -20.17 -16.91
N ARG A 105 -1.26 -21.50 -16.86
CA ARG A 105 -1.41 -22.39 -18.04
C ARG A 105 -2.86 -22.81 -18.24
N GLY A 106 -3.58 -23.02 -17.14
CA GLY A 106 -5.02 -23.32 -17.13
C GLY A 106 -5.40 -24.46 -16.19
N ALA A 107 -6.71 -24.75 -16.16
CA ALA A 107 -7.28 -25.79 -15.33
C ALA A 107 -7.56 -27.09 -16.09
N VAL A 108 -7.29 -28.22 -15.44
CA VAL A 108 -7.87 -29.53 -15.76
C VAL A 108 -9.15 -29.67 -14.94
N LEU A 109 -10.30 -29.78 -15.61
CA LEU A 109 -11.59 -30.04 -15.00
C LEU A 109 -11.89 -31.54 -14.99
N LEU A 110 -12.18 -32.07 -13.82
CA LEU A 110 -12.74 -33.40 -13.62
C LEU A 110 -14.26 -33.27 -13.55
N ASN A 111 -14.98 -33.91 -14.48
CA ASN A 111 -16.44 -33.99 -14.40
C ASN A 111 -16.89 -34.78 -13.16
N PRO A 112 -18.17 -34.66 -12.74
CA PRO A 112 -18.72 -35.44 -11.64
C PRO A 112 -18.48 -36.94 -11.82
N GLY A 113 -18.13 -37.60 -10.73
CA GLY A 113 -17.85 -39.02 -10.69
C GLY A 113 -16.77 -39.40 -9.68
N GLN A 114 -16.63 -40.70 -9.48
CA GLN A 114 -15.55 -41.27 -8.68
C GLN A 114 -14.37 -41.64 -9.58
N TYR A 115 -13.17 -41.22 -9.18
CA TYR A 115 -11.90 -41.53 -9.81
C TYR A 115 -11.07 -42.33 -8.81
N ASP A 116 -10.90 -43.64 -9.01
CA ASP A 116 -10.06 -44.45 -8.15
C ASP A 116 -8.57 -44.10 -8.38
N VAL A 117 -7.82 -43.84 -7.31
CA VAL A 117 -6.42 -43.40 -7.36
C VAL A 117 -5.55 -44.37 -6.58
N HIS A 118 -4.88 -45.27 -7.29
CA HIS A 118 -4.00 -46.28 -6.68
C HIS A 118 -2.59 -45.75 -6.39
N GLY A 119 -2.13 -44.74 -7.14
CA GLY A 119 -0.82 -44.14 -7.00
C GLY A 119 -0.85 -42.71 -6.48
N ILE A 120 0.01 -41.84 -7.01
CA ILE A 120 0.12 -40.43 -6.60
C ILE A 120 -0.14 -39.55 -7.81
N ILE A 121 -1.15 -38.68 -7.72
CA ILE A 121 -1.36 -37.60 -8.68
C ILE A 121 -0.39 -36.47 -8.35
N ARG A 122 0.41 -36.03 -9.32
CA ARG A 122 1.41 -34.97 -9.14
C ARG A 122 1.03 -33.70 -9.89
N LEU A 123 0.70 -32.66 -9.14
CA LEU A 123 0.53 -31.31 -9.64
C LEU A 123 1.88 -30.58 -9.58
N LYS A 124 2.70 -30.82 -10.61
CA LYS A 124 4.14 -30.51 -10.67
C LYS A 124 4.51 -29.37 -11.63
N TYR A 125 3.52 -28.65 -12.18
CA TYR A 125 3.76 -27.56 -13.12
C TYR A 125 3.20 -26.27 -12.55
N SER A 126 3.98 -25.20 -12.66
CA SER A 126 3.50 -23.86 -12.33
C SER A 126 2.35 -23.46 -13.26
N GLY A 127 1.35 -22.79 -12.70
CA GLY A 127 0.19 -22.30 -13.44
C GLY A 127 -0.87 -23.36 -13.78
N VAL A 128 -0.78 -24.57 -13.24
CA VAL A 128 -1.74 -25.65 -13.51
C VAL A 128 -2.64 -25.88 -12.30
N ILE A 129 -3.94 -25.92 -12.57
CA ILE A 129 -4.98 -26.11 -11.56
C ILE A 129 -5.64 -27.47 -11.82
N LEU A 130 -5.86 -28.26 -10.77
CA LEU A 130 -6.73 -29.43 -10.82
C LEU A 130 -8.06 -29.07 -10.13
N ARG A 131 -9.15 -29.09 -10.89
CA ARG A 131 -10.48 -28.66 -10.46
C ARG A 131 -11.48 -29.80 -10.60
N GLY A 132 -12.32 -30.01 -9.58
CA GLY A 132 -13.49 -30.88 -9.66
C GLY A 132 -14.79 -30.12 -9.93
N SER A 133 -15.92 -30.78 -9.70
CA SER A 133 -17.27 -30.22 -9.90
C SER A 133 -18.03 -29.98 -8.58
N GLY A 134 -17.38 -30.22 -7.44
CA GLY A 134 -17.97 -30.12 -6.10
C GLY A 134 -17.27 -31.06 -5.11
N ASP A 135 -17.39 -30.74 -3.82
CA ASP A 135 -16.66 -31.35 -2.71
C ASP A 135 -17.51 -32.29 -1.85
N LYS A 136 -18.73 -32.64 -2.26
CA LYS A 136 -19.66 -33.47 -1.48
C LYS A 136 -19.70 -34.94 -1.94
N GLU A 137 -20.41 -35.78 -1.19
CA GLU A 137 -20.41 -37.24 -1.36
C GLU A 137 -21.20 -37.77 -2.58
N ASP A 138 -22.11 -36.97 -3.16
CA ASP A 138 -22.91 -37.42 -4.32
C ASP A 138 -22.06 -37.36 -5.60
N VAL A 139 -21.58 -38.53 -6.05
CA VAL A 139 -20.77 -38.69 -7.26
C VAL A 139 -21.46 -38.25 -8.56
N THR A 140 -22.78 -38.07 -8.57
CA THR A 140 -23.50 -37.59 -9.77
C THR A 140 -23.41 -36.08 -9.94
N GLU A 141 -23.08 -35.36 -8.87
CA GLU A 141 -22.94 -33.90 -8.83
C GLU A 141 -21.51 -33.45 -8.52
N ASN A 142 -20.72 -34.30 -7.84
CA ASN A 142 -19.42 -33.95 -7.28
C ASN A 142 -18.28 -34.82 -7.84
N THR A 143 -17.05 -34.34 -7.68
CA THR A 143 -15.84 -35.09 -8.05
C THR A 143 -15.22 -35.71 -6.80
N ILE A 144 -15.08 -37.04 -6.80
CA ILE A 144 -14.43 -37.76 -5.70
C ILE A 144 -13.16 -38.44 -6.23
N LEU A 145 -12.01 -38.08 -5.67
CA LEU A 145 -10.78 -38.83 -5.81
C LEU A 145 -10.72 -39.87 -4.70
N TYR A 146 -10.96 -41.14 -5.04
CA TYR A 146 -10.99 -42.24 -4.09
C TYR A 146 -9.60 -42.89 -3.99
N GLY A 147 -8.87 -42.64 -2.90
CA GLY A 147 -7.53 -43.17 -2.68
C GLY A 147 -7.56 -44.66 -2.34
N VAL A 148 -7.05 -45.50 -3.24
CA VAL A 148 -7.04 -46.96 -3.11
C VAL A 148 -5.63 -47.48 -2.76
N GLY A 149 -5.53 -48.25 -1.69
CA GLY A 149 -4.35 -48.93 -1.23
C GLY A 149 -3.29 -48.00 -0.64
N ASN A 150 -2.11 -48.58 -0.44
CA ASN A 150 -0.98 -47.93 0.21
C ASN A 150 0.33 -48.24 -0.54
N ASP A 151 0.35 -48.15 -1.87
CA ASP A 151 1.54 -48.38 -2.69
C ASP A 151 1.96 -47.11 -3.47
N PRO A 152 3.13 -46.50 -3.19
CA PRO A 152 4.08 -46.87 -2.14
C PRO A 152 3.52 -46.55 -0.74
N SER A 153 3.99 -47.29 0.27
CA SER A 153 3.51 -47.13 1.66
C SER A 153 3.74 -45.71 2.18
N GLY A 154 2.69 -45.14 2.78
CA GLY A 154 2.68 -43.78 3.31
C GLY A 154 2.62 -42.70 2.22
N ARG A 155 2.09 -43.02 1.04
CA ARG A 155 1.88 -42.04 -0.03
C ARG A 155 0.74 -41.07 0.32
N PRO A 156 0.79 -39.83 -0.19
CA PRO A 156 -0.41 -39.00 -0.32
C PRO A 156 -1.26 -39.45 -1.53
N VAL A 157 -2.51 -38.98 -1.62
CA VAL A 157 -3.33 -39.09 -2.84
C VAL A 157 -2.85 -38.08 -3.90
N ILE A 158 -2.72 -36.82 -3.50
CA ILE A 158 -2.17 -35.74 -4.33
C ILE A 158 -0.89 -35.20 -3.72
N HIS A 159 0.10 -35.00 -4.57
CA HIS A 159 1.31 -34.26 -4.24
C HIS A 159 1.41 -32.99 -5.11
N ILE A 160 1.48 -31.83 -4.46
CA ILE A 160 1.57 -30.52 -5.11
C ILE A 160 2.96 -29.93 -4.86
N GLY A 161 3.62 -29.47 -5.92
CA GLY A 161 4.90 -28.78 -5.85
C GLY A 161 6.11 -29.58 -6.35
N GLY A 162 7.32 -29.04 -6.13
CA GLY A 162 8.57 -29.54 -6.70
C GLY A 162 9.07 -30.88 -6.14
N GLY A 163 8.53 -31.32 -5.00
CA GLY A 163 8.79 -32.65 -4.44
C GLY A 163 9.99 -32.78 -3.51
N GLN A 164 10.77 -31.71 -3.31
CA GLN A 164 11.91 -31.74 -2.40
C GLN A 164 11.60 -31.03 -1.07
N ASN A 165 12.06 -31.63 0.03
CA ASN A 165 12.10 -30.94 1.33
C ASN A 165 13.49 -30.31 1.49
N THR A 166 13.68 -29.11 0.94
CA THR A 166 14.98 -28.42 0.89
C THR A 166 15.31 -27.71 2.20
N VAL A 167 14.32 -27.48 3.07
CA VAL A 167 14.45 -26.70 4.30
C VAL A 167 15.02 -25.29 4.02
N PHE A 168 14.74 -24.77 2.81
CA PHE A 168 15.26 -23.49 2.32
C PHE A 168 16.78 -23.35 2.36
N SER A 169 17.53 -24.45 2.21
CA SER A 169 18.99 -24.48 2.37
C SER A 169 19.80 -24.19 1.11
N THR A 170 19.16 -23.99 -0.04
CA THR A 170 19.82 -23.82 -1.34
C THR A 170 20.21 -22.36 -1.57
N GLU A 171 21.51 -22.07 -1.51
CA GLU A 171 22.08 -20.72 -1.60
C GLU A 171 22.74 -20.44 -2.95
N ILE A 172 22.54 -19.23 -3.49
CA ILE A 172 23.36 -18.69 -4.59
C ILE A 172 24.71 -18.22 -4.05
N ALA A 173 25.79 -18.81 -4.58
CA ALA A 173 27.15 -18.56 -4.11
C ALA A 173 27.55 -17.07 -4.14
N ASN A 174 28.34 -16.65 -3.16
CA ASN A 174 28.86 -15.29 -2.99
C ASN A 174 27.81 -14.20 -2.70
N THR A 175 26.61 -14.58 -2.26
CA THR A 175 25.55 -13.62 -1.91
C THR A 175 25.38 -13.42 -0.40
N ARG A 176 26.17 -14.07 0.45
CA ARG A 176 26.10 -13.85 1.91
C ARG A 176 26.51 -12.44 2.32
N SER A 177 25.75 -11.84 3.22
CA SER A 177 26.12 -10.61 3.95
C SER A 177 25.57 -10.67 5.37
N ASN A 178 26.38 -10.27 6.36
CA ASN A 178 25.89 -10.22 7.74
C ASN A 178 24.86 -9.09 7.90
N ILE A 179 23.91 -9.29 8.81
CA ILE A 179 23.06 -8.23 9.35
C ILE A 179 23.85 -7.48 10.42
N VAL A 180 23.87 -6.14 10.35
CA VAL A 180 24.70 -5.30 11.23
C VAL A 180 23.94 -4.61 12.35
N ASP A 181 22.60 -4.69 12.36
CA ASP A 181 21.78 -4.29 13.51
C ASP A 181 22.15 -5.10 14.76
N ASP A 182 22.08 -4.46 15.93
CA ASP A 182 22.21 -5.18 17.21
C ASP A 182 21.05 -6.14 17.43
N THR A 183 19.84 -5.71 17.06
CA THR A 183 18.63 -6.52 17.12
C THR A 183 17.68 -6.16 15.98
N VAL A 184 17.25 -7.17 15.21
CA VAL A 184 16.06 -7.07 14.35
C VAL A 184 14.86 -7.61 15.13
N LYS A 185 13.90 -6.75 15.44
CA LYS A 185 12.74 -7.01 16.31
C LYS A 185 11.61 -7.70 15.57
N VAL A 186 10.82 -8.49 16.31
CA VAL A 186 9.54 -9.05 15.83
C VAL A 186 8.70 -7.99 15.12
N GLY A 187 8.18 -8.34 13.93
CA GLY A 187 7.37 -7.45 13.12
C GLY A 187 8.17 -6.43 12.30
N GLN A 188 9.51 -6.39 12.38
CA GLN A 188 10.31 -5.59 11.45
C GLN A 188 10.43 -6.27 10.09
N LYS A 189 10.37 -5.43 9.04
CA LYS A 189 10.51 -5.79 7.62
C LYS A 189 11.72 -5.13 6.97
N HIS A 190 12.68 -4.69 7.79
CA HIS A 190 13.90 -4.07 7.30
C HIS A 190 15.04 -4.25 8.29
N PHE A 191 16.27 -4.25 7.77
CA PHE A 191 17.52 -4.37 8.52
C PHE A 191 18.69 -3.92 7.65
N GLN A 192 19.79 -3.52 8.28
CA GLN A 192 21.04 -3.17 7.63
C GLN A 192 21.94 -4.38 7.43
N VAL A 193 22.62 -4.41 6.29
CA VAL A 193 23.63 -5.43 5.96
C VAL A 193 24.99 -4.81 5.72
N GLU A 194 26.05 -5.61 5.81
CA GLU A 194 27.41 -5.15 5.49
C GLU A 194 27.55 -4.64 4.05
N ASP A 195 26.95 -5.36 3.09
CA ASP A 195 27.06 -5.07 1.67
C ASP A 195 25.75 -5.39 0.92
N ALA A 196 24.94 -4.37 0.68
CA ALA A 196 23.69 -4.52 -0.08
C ALA A 196 23.90 -4.59 -1.60
N SER A 197 25.11 -4.33 -2.12
CA SER A 197 25.37 -4.34 -3.58
C SER A 197 25.27 -5.73 -4.22
N LYS A 198 25.17 -6.77 -3.40
CA LYS A 198 24.98 -8.17 -3.78
C LYS A 198 23.53 -8.51 -4.15
N TYR A 199 22.59 -7.62 -3.85
CA TYR A 199 21.15 -7.88 -3.97
C TYR A 199 20.47 -6.91 -4.91
N LYS A 200 19.30 -7.30 -5.40
CA LYS A 200 18.37 -6.46 -6.16
C LYS A 200 16.96 -6.60 -5.63
N ILE A 201 16.12 -5.60 -5.90
CA ILE A 201 14.68 -5.69 -5.65
C ILE A 201 14.12 -6.90 -6.40
N GLY A 202 13.25 -7.65 -5.74
CA GLY A 202 12.69 -8.91 -6.23
C GLY A 202 13.54 -10.15 -5.95
N ASP A 203 14.76 -10.02 -5.41
CA ASP A 203 15.51 -11.18 -4.95
C ASP A 203 14.77 -11.90 -3.82
N GLU A 204 14.71 -13.22 -3.94
CA GLU A 204 14.26 -14.13 -2.90
C GLU A 204 15.45 -14.46 -2.01
N ILE A 205 15.36 -14.13 -0.73
CA ILE A 205 16.44 -14.26 0.24
C ILE A 205 16.04 -15.14 1.41
N ILE A 206 17.06 -15.77 2.00
CA ILE A 206 16.96 -16.35 3.33
C ILE A 206 17.58 -15.41 4.34
N ILE A 207 16.82 -15.07 5.37
CA ILE A 207 17.35 -14.53 6.63
C ILE A 207 17.64 -15.72 7.53
N TYR A 208 18.91 -15.91 7.88
CA TYR A 208 19.37 -17.04 8.68
C TYR A 208 19.94 -16.55 10.01
N HIS A 209 19.38 -17.04 11.11
CA HIS A 209 19.89 -16.83 12.46
C HIS A 209 20.38 -18.17 13.01
N PRO A 210 21.71 -18.38 13.05
CA PRO A 210 22.29 -19.64 13.51
C PRO A 210 21.87 -20.03 14.92
N CYS A 211 21.72 -21.32 15.15
CA CYS A 211 21.45 -21.91 16.47
C CYS A 211 22.77 -22.05 17.25
N THR A 212 23.25 -20.97 17.85
CA THR A 212 24.50 -20.92 18.63
C THR A 212 24.31 -21.40 20.07
N ALA A 213 25.41 -21.59 20.80
CA ALA A 213 25.35 -21.95 22.21
C ALA A 213 24.67 -20.86 23.06
N GLU A 214 24.99 -19.60 22.80
CA GLU A 214 24.42 -18.43 23.47
C GLU A 214 22.92 -18.30 23.19
N TRP A 215 22.48 -18.58 21.96
CA TRP A 215 21.06 -18.60 21.62
C TRP A 215 20.33 -19.73 22.35
N ILE A 216 20.87 -20.96 22.35
CA ILE A 216 20.25 -22.10 23.04
C ILE A 216 20.13 -21.85 24.54
N GLU A 217 21.18 -21.31 25.16
CA GLU A 217 21.15 -20.95 26.58
C GLU A 217 20.05 -19.91 26.86
N SER A 218 19.89 -18.91 25.96
CA SER A 218 18.87 -17.88 26.11
C SER A 218 17.43 -18.42 26.08
N VAL A 219 17.19 -19.54 25.39
CA VAL A 219 15.89 -20.22 25.30
C VAL A 219 15.74 -21.39 26.29
N ASP A 220 16.52 -21.37 27.38
CA ASP A 220 16.54 -22.41 28.42
C ASP A 220 16.77 -23.82 27.84
N TYR A 221 17.67 -23.91 26.85
CA TYR A 221 18.01 -25.16 26.16
C TYR A 221 16.78 -25.86 25.55
N GLY A 222 15.76 -25.08 25.19
CA GLY A 222 14.48 -25.55 24.67
C GLY A 222 13.43 -25.85 25.74
N GLY A 223 13.78 -25.81 27.03
CA GLY A 223 12.87 -26.09 28.13
C GLY A 223 12.30 -27.51 28.08
N THR A 224 13.14 -28.51 27.78
CA THR A 224 12.76 -29.91 27.52
C THR A 224 12.41 -30.73 28.77
N ALA A 225 12.33 -30.09 29.94
CA ALA A 225 12.08 -30.72 31.23
C ALA A 225 13.05 -31.90 31.50
N GLY A 226 12.57 -33.14 31.49
CA GLY A 226 13.39 -34.33 31.74
C GLY A 226 14.10 -34.92 30.51
N ASP A 227 13.78 -34.44 29.30
CA ASP A 227 14.41 -34.90 28.06
C ASP A 227 15.73 -34.16 27.78
N ALA A 228 16.54 -34.72 26.87
CA ALA A 228 17.77 -34.08 26.42
C ALA A 228 17.52 -32.65 25.90
N PRO A 229 18.38 -31.68 26.26
CA PRO A 229 18.28 -30.30 25.78
C PRO A 229 18.48 -30.21 24.27
N TRP A 230 17.99 -29.12 23.67
CA TRP A 230 18.35 -28.77 22.29
C TRP A 230 19.84 -28.47 22.18
N VAL A 231 20.41 -28.80 21.02
CA VAL A 231 21.86 -28.66 20.77
C VAL A 231 22.15 -27.71 19.61
N VAL A 232 23.39 -27.20 19.57
CA VAL A 232 23.88 -26.27 18.54
C VAL A 232 23.56 -26.82 17.14
N ASP A 233 23.19 -25.91 16.24
CA ASP A 233 22.74 -26.17 14.86
C ASP A 233 21.40 -26.92 14.71
N GLU A 234 20.74 -27.34 15.80
CA GLU A 234 19.50 -28.12 15.71
C GLU A 234 18.27 -27.26 15.38
N GLN A 235 18.21 -26.02 15.86
CA GLN A 235 17.04 -25.14 15.75
C GLN A 235 17.38 -23.74 15.22
N PRO A 236 17.96 -23.61 14.00
CA PRO A 236 18.19 -22.29 13.41
C PRO A 236 16.85 -21.62 13.08
N ILE A 237 16.79 -20.30 13.25
CA ILE A 237 15.63 -19.52 12.79
C ILE A 237 15.91 -19.11 11.35
N ILE A 238 14.94 -19.37 10.48
CA ILE A 238 15.05 -19.18 9.04
C ILE A 238 13.82 -18.42 8.57
N TYR A 239 13.98 -17.38 7.77
CA TYR A 239 12.88 -16.71 7.07
C TYR A 239 13.17 -16.61 5.58
N HIS A 240 12.25 -17.08 4.75
CA HIS A 240 12.30 -16.96 3.29
C HIS A 240 11.38 -15.82 2.85
N THR A 241 11.97 -14.75 2.33
CA THR A 241 11.26 -13.50 2.02
C THR A 241 11.83 -12.85 0.76
N THR A 242 11.07 -11.91 0.20
CA THR A 242 11.43 -11.20 -1.04
C THR A 242 11.85 -9.78 -0.72
N ILE A 243 12.92 -9.28 -1.33
CA ILE A 243 13.35 -7.88 -1.21
C ILE A 243 12.38 -6.97 -1.95
N THR A 244 11.80 -5.99 -1.25
CA THR A 244 10.86 -5.01 -1.81
C THR A 244 11.50 -3.66 -2.11
N ALA A 245 12.53 -3.28 -1.35
CA ALA A 245 13.30 -2.06 -1.58
C ALA A 245 14.72 -2.20 -1.01
N ILE A 246 15.65 -1.42 -1.54
CA ILE A 246 17.01 -1.29 -1.03
C ILE A 246 17.32 0.20 -0.90
N ASN A 247 17.68 0.63 0.31
CA ASN A 247 18.12 2.00 0.56
C ASN A 247 19.50 1.97 1.21
N CYS A 248 20.53 2.31 0.43
CA CYS A 248 21.93 2.13 0.82
C CYS A 248 22.17 0.66 1.23
N ASN A 249 22.60 0.43 2.47
CA ASN A 249 22.80 -0.90 3.04
C ASN A 249 21.57 -1.44 3.79
N THR A 250 20.43 -0.75 3.75
CA THR A 250 19.18 -1.21 4.36
C THR A 250 18.38 -2.02 3.34
N ILE A 251 18.07 -3.27 3.69
CA ILE A 251 17.18 -4.15 2.92
C ILE A 251 15.78 -4.05 3.50
N TYR A 252 14.77 -3.93 2.65
CA TYR A 252 13.35 -4.02 3.01
C TYR A 252 12.75 -5.29 2.40
N THR A 253 11.87 -5.95 3.15
CA THR A 253 11.30 -7.24 2.78
C THR A 253 9.77 -7.23 2.78
N ASN A 254 9.14 -8.13 2.03
CA ASN A 254 7.68 -8.25 1.97
C ASN A 254 7.07 -8.95 3.20
N SER A 255 7.86 -9.68 3.98
CA SER A 255 7.43 -10.42 5.16
C SER A 255 8.27 -10.03 6.38
N PRO A 256 7.68 -9.96 7.59
CA PRO A 256 8.43 -9.61 8.79
C PRO A 256 9.19 -10.79 9.40
N VAL A 257 10.14 -10.50 10.28
CA VAL A 257 10.69 -11.51 11.19
C VAL A 257 9.71 -11.77 12.34
N PHE A 258 9.58 -13.03 12.75
CA PHE A 258 8.70 -13.48 13.83
C PHE A 258 9.45 -13.81 15.14
N ASN A 259 10.75 -13.55 15.18
CA ASN A 259 11.59 -13.66 16.37
C ASN A 259 12.56 -12.50 16.39
N ASP A 260 12.91 -12.03 17.59
CA ASP A 260 14.02 -11.10 17.74
C ASP A 260 15.32 -11.78 17.28
N LEU A 261 16.00 -11.16 16.32
CA LEU A 261 17.31 -11.61 15.83
C LEU A 261 18.38 -10.78 16.52
N VAL A 262 18.89 -11.28 17.65
CA VAL A 262 19.83 -10.55 18.51
C VAL A 262 21.27 -10.93 18.17
N ARG A 263 22.05 -9.98 17.66
CA ARG A 263 23.42 -10.21 17.19
C ARG A 263 24.36 -10.73 18.28
N SER A 264 24.18 -10.30 19.52
CA SER A 264 24.99 -10.77 20.65
C SER A 264 24.71 -12.23 21.05
N LEU A 265 23.58 -12.79 20.62
CA LEU A 265 23.27 -14.21 20.80
C LEU A 265 23.72 -15.01 19.58
N SER A 266 23.50 -14.49 18.37
CA SER A 266 23.92 -15.13 17.14
C SER A 266 24.00 -14.13 15.99
N GLN A 267 25.10 -14.16 15.23
CA GLN A 267 25.32 -13.28 14.07
C GLN A 267 24.43 -13.74 12.90
N SER A 268 23.30 -13.09 12.74
CA SER A 268 22.43 -13.31 11.58
C SER A 268 23.09 -12.84 10.29
N TYR A 269 22.71 -13.49 9.19
CA TYR A 269 23.12 -13.09 7.84
C TYR A 269 21.99 -13.38 6.85
N ILE A 270 22.09 -12.77 5.67
CA ILE A 270 21.21 -13.05 4.55
C ILE A 270 21.98 -13.61 3.36
N TYR A 271 21.29 -14.34 2.48
CA TYR A 271 21.79 -14.76 1.18
C TYR A 271 20.63 -14.92 0.19
N VAL A 272 20.93 -14.85 -1.11
CA VAL A 272 19.93 -15.10 -2.17
C VAL A 272 19.68 -16.61 -2.24
N HIS A 273 18.41 -16.98 -2.14
CA HIS A 273 17.96 -18.37 -2.23
C HIS A 273 17.88 -18.81 -3.69
N ASP A 274 18.31 -20.04 -3.98
CA ASP A 274 18.06 -20.67 -5.27
C ASP A 274 16.66 -21.30 -5.26
N ASN A 275 15.71 -20.62 -5.92
CA ASN A 275 14.33 -21.09 -6.07
C ASN A 275 14.15 -22.18 -7.14
N THR A 276 15.23 -22.72 -7.71
CA THR A 276 15.13 -23.82 -8.68
C THR A 276 14.30 -24.98 -8.11
N GLY A 277 13.24 -25.35 -8.82
CA GLY A 277 12.33 -26.43 -8.46
C GLY A 277 11.09 -26.00 -7.68
N PHE A 278 10.98 -24.74 -7.23
CA PHE A 278 9.72 -24.22 -6.74
C PHE A 278 8.66 -24.24 -7.84
N ILE A 279 7.47 -24.68 -7.46
CA ILE A 279 6.25 -24.56 -8.26
C ILE A 279 5.44 -23.40 -7.71
N GLU A 280 4.81 -22.65 -8.60
CA GLU A 280 4.01 -21.47 -8.27
C GLU A 280 2.71 -21.41 -9.06
N ASN A 281 1.71 -20.71 -8.53
CA ASN A 281 0.38 -20.60 -9.11
C ASN A 281 -0.27 -21.97 -9.44
N ALA A 282 -0.08 -22.96 -8.56
CA ALA A 282 -0.77 -24.25 -8.65
C ALA A 282 -1.99 -24.26 -7.73
N GLY A 283 -3.08 -24.87 -8.19
CA GLY A 283 -4.36 -24.88 -7.46
C GLY A 283 -4.99 -26.27 -7.38
N LEU A 284 -5.62 -26.56 -6.23
CA LEU A 284 -6.55 -27.67 -6.06
C LEU A 284 -7.92 -27.11 -5.68
N GLU A 285 -8.96 -27.43 -6.45
CA GLU A 285 -10.26 -26.77 -6.33
C GLU A 285 -11.44 -27.74 -6.43
N ASP A 286 -12.50 -27.46 -5.67
CA ASP A 286 -13.87 -27.98 -5.87
C ASP A 286 -13.95 -29.52 -5.96
N LEU A 287 -13.28 -30.25 -5.05
CA LEU A 287 -13.29 -31.71 -5.06
C LEU A 287 -13.17 -32.35 -3.67
N ARG A 288 -13.63 -33.59 -3.58
CA ARG A 288 -13.47 -34.44 -2.41
C ARG A 288 -12.33 -35.45 -2.61
N ILE A 289 -11.53 -35.66 -1.58
CA ILE A 289 -10.58 -36.79 -1.48
C ILE A 289 -11.04 -37.68 -0.33
N ASP A 290 -11.41 -38.91 -0.68
CA ASP A 290 -11.83 -39.94 0.27
C ASP A 290 -10.86 -41.13 0.17
N ILE A 291 -10.39 -41.65 1.28
CA ILE A 291 -9.32 -42.65 1.33
C ILE A 291 -9.92 -43.96 1.86
N GLU A 292 -9.66 -45.06 1.14
CA GLU A 292 -10.07 -46.38 1.61
C GLU A 292 -9.38 -46.75 2.92
N TYR A 293 -10.04 -47.54 3.76
CA TYR A 293 -9.47 -48.05 4.99
C TYR A 293 -10.17 -49.34 5.42
N ASP A 294 -9.53 -50.14 6.27
CA ASP A 294 -10.16 -51.29 6.91
C ASP A 294 -11.17 -50.82 7.96
N THR A 295 -12.45 -50.81 7.59
CA THR A 295 -13.56 -50.45 8.50
C THR A 295 -13.66 -51.30 9.77
N SER A 296 -12.96 -52.44 9.84
CA SER A 296 -12.87 -53.27 11.05
C SER A 296 -11.78 -52.81 12.03
N ASP A 297 -10.86 -51.94 11.60
CA ASP A 297 -9.77 -51.37 12.39
C ASP A 297 -9.82 -49.82 12.40
N PRO A 298 -10.31 -49.18 13.49
CA PRO A 298 -10.34 -47.73 13.59
C PRO A 298 -8.95 -47.08 13.71
N ASP A 299 -7.90 -47.88 13.95
CA ASP A 299 -6.50 -47.46 14.01
C ASP A 299 -5.72 -47.86 12.75
N ASP A 300 -6.41 -48.22 11.66
CA ASP A 300 -5.79 -48.61 10.39
C ASP A 300 -4.79 -47.55 9.89
N LYS A 301 -3.69 -48.05 9.32
CA LYS A 301 -2.59 -47.29 8.75
C LYS A 301 -2.16 -47.82 7.39
N ASP A 302 -2.79 -48.89 6.89
CA ASP A 302 -2.45 -49.50 5.62
C ASP A 302 -3.25 -48.92 4.45
N HIS A 303 -3.30 -47.58 4.41
CA HIS A 303 -3.93 -46.78 3.35
C HIS A 303 -3.15 -45.47 3.15
N ALA A 304 -3.58 -44.62 2.23
CA ALA A 304 -2.89 -43.36 1.96
C ALA A 304 -2.75 -42.50 3.24
N SER A 305 -1.56 -41.94 3.46
CA SER A 305 -1.25 -41.18 4.67
C SER A 305 -1.96 -39.84 4.71
N SER A 306 -2.03 -39.18 3.56
CA SER A 306 -2.55 -37.84 3.45
C SER A 306 -3.40 -37.66 2.22
N ALA A 307 -4.39 -36.79 2.30
CA ALA A 307 -5.14 -36.41 1.11
C ALA A 307 -4.25 -35.54 0.19
N VAL A 308 -3.67 -34.47 0.73
CA VAL A 308 -2.80 -33.56 0.00
C VAL A 308 -1.47 -33.37 0.72
N LYS A 309 -0.38 -33.49 -0.03
CA LYS A 309 0.96 -33.11 0.41
C LYS A 309 1.53 -31.99 -0.46
N CYS A 310 1.97 -30.90 0.14
CA CYS A 310 2.62 -29.77 -0.51
C CYS A 310 4.10 -29.76 -0.17
N THR A 311 4.98 -29.71 -1.17
CA THR A 311 6.43 -29.53 -0.94
C THR A 311 7.08 -28.67 -2.01
N GLN A 312 7.93 -27.72 -1.64
CA GLN A 312 8.60 -26.85 -2.61
C GLN A 312 7.58 -26.10 -3.48
N LEU A 313 6.61 -25.50 -2.80
CA LEU A 313 5.46 -24.81 -3.38
C LEU A 313 5.43 -23.37 -2.88
N GLN A 314 5.15 -22.42 -3.76
CA GLN A 314 4.92 -21.02 -3.39
C GLN A 314 3.70 -20.45 -4.10
N ASP A 315 3.14 -19.37 -3.56
CA ASP A 315 2.09 -18.57 -4.23
C ASP A 315 1.03 -19.46 -4.89
N SER A 316 0.40 -20.31 -4.09
CA SER A 316 -0.48 -21.39 -4.55
C SER A 316 -1.63 -21.60 -3.58
N TRP A 317 -2.65 -22.35 -3.98
CA TRP A 317 -3.86 -22.48 -3.17
C TRP A 317 -4.53 -23.86 -3.20
N ILE A 318 -5.33 -24.11 -2.17
CA ILE A 318 -6.28 -25.22 -2.08
C ILE A 318 -7.61 -24.61 -1.65
N LYS A 319 -8.68 -24.82 -2.41
CA LYS A 319 -9.95 -24.12 -2.20
C LYS A 319 -11.14 -25.06 -2.35
N ASN A 320 -12.15 -24.90 -1.51
CA ASN A 320 -13.43 -25.64 -1.61
C ASN A 320 -13.22 -27.16 -1.74
N CYS A 321 -12.49 -27.76 -0.81
CA CYS A 321 -12.16 -29.19 -0.87
C CYS A 321 -12.53 -29.90 0.43
N GLU A 322 -12.93 -31.16 0.33
CA GLU A 322 -13.13 -32.04 1.48
C GLU A 322 -12.07 -33.16 1.49
N PHE A 323 -11.48 -33.42 2.66
CA PHE A 323 -10.50 -34.48 2.88
C PHE A 323 -10.99 -35.40 3.99
N ILE A 324 -11.12 -36.69 3.72
CA ILE A 324 -11.64 -37.66 4.70
C ILE A 324 -10.82 -38.95 4.75
N HIS A 325 -10.80 -39.59 5.91
CA HIS A 325 -10.19 -40.91 6.16
C HIS A 325 -8.65 -41.01 5.96
N PHE A 326 -7.92 -39.91 6.04
CA PHE A 326 -6.46 -39.93 6.09
C PHE A 326 -5.93 -40.38 7.47
N TYR A 327 -4.76 -41.03 7.54
CA TYR A 327 -4.15 -41.38 8.84
C TYR A 327 -3.14 -40.37 9.37
N TYR A 328 -2.44 -39.68 8.49
CA TYR A 328 -1.47 -38.65 8.86
C TYR A 328 -2.11 -37.28 8.81
N ALA A 329 -2.48 -36.77 7.62
CA ALA A 329 -3.02 -35.42 7.50
C ALA A 329 -3.93 -35.16 6.29
N GLY A 330 -4.91 -34.27 6.42
CA GLY A 330 -5.71 -33.79 5.30
C GLY A 330 -4.84 -32.97 4.37
N VAL A 331 -4.20 -31.93 4.92
CA VAL A 331 -3.19 -31.12 4.23
C VAL A 331 -1.86 -31.16 5.00
N ASP A 332 -0.81 -31.59 4.33
CA ASP A 332 0.56 -31.75 4.84
C ASP A 332 1.56 -30.86 4.07
N ILE A 333 2.20 -29.88 4.72
CA ILE A 333 2.99 -28.84 4.04
C ILE A 333 4.46 -28.85 4.49
N TYR A 334 5.42 -28.89 3.56
CA TYR A 334 6.87 -28.73 3.83
C TYR A 334 7.52 -27.76 2.85
N SER A 335 8.61 -27.10 3.24
CA SER A 335 9.47 -26.31 2.32
C SER A 335 8.66 -25.42 1.36
N SER A 336 7.62 -24.75 1.87
CA SER A 336 6.63 -24.04 1.05
C SER A 336 6.26 -22.71 1.69
N ARG A 337 5.76 -21.76 0.90
CA ARG A 337 5.36 -20.46 1.43
C ARG A 337 4.23 -19.76 0.68
N ASN A 338 3.64 -18.74 1.28
CA ASN A 338 2.61 -17.91 0.64
C ASN A 338 1.45 -18.75 0.06
N LEU A 339 0.90 -19.65 0.89
CA LEU A 339 -0.18 -20.54 0.48
C LEU A 339 -1.51 -20.09 1.09
N THR A 340 -2.59 -20.17 0.32
CA THR A 340 -3.96 -20.04 0.88
C THR A 340 -4.69 -21.36 0.80
N ILE A 341 -5.16 -21.86 1.93
CA ILE A 341 -6.09 -22.97 2.05
C ILE A 341 -7.42 -22.37 2.51
N SER A 342 -8.43 -22.35 1.65
CA SER A 342 -9.69 -21.66 1.92
C SER A 342 -10.91 -22.55 1.77
N ASP A 343 -11.85 -22.42 2.70
CA ASP A 343 -13.17 -23.05 2.60
C ASP A 343 -13.08 -24.59 2.45
N CYS A 344 -12.10 -25.20 3.13
CA CYS A 344 -11.87 -26.64 3.11
C CYS A 344 -12.36 -27.33 4.39
N GLU A 345 -12.72 -28.61 4.26
CA GLU A 345 -13.03 -29.49 5.38
C GLU A 345 -12.03 -30.65 5.45
N ALA A 346 -11.55 -30.96 6.64
CA ALA A 346 -10.74 -32.14 6.89
C ALA A 346 -11.40 -32.95 8.02
N ASN A 347 -11.91 -34.13 7.69
CA ASN A 347 -12.87 -34.85 8.50
C ASN A 347 -12.42 -36.29 8.80
N ASP A 348 -12.82 -36.77 9.98
CA ASP A 348 -12.80 -38.20 10.36
C ASP A 348 -11.52 -38.97 9.97
N PRO A 349 -10.33 -38.56 10.45
CA PRO A 349 -9.10 -39.30 10.17
C PRO A 349 -9.13 -40.70 10.80
N ILE A 350 -8.58 -41.69 10.10
CA ILE A 350 -8.51 -43.09 10.53
C ILE A 350 -7.07 -43.43 10.88
N GLY A 351 -6.79 -43.98 12.06
CA GLY A 351 -5.43 -44.24 12.51
C GLY A 351 -5.21 -43.98 14.00
N PRO A 352 -4.00 -44.25 14.55
CA PRO A 352 -3.79 -44.23 15.99
C PRO A 352 -4.01 -42.85 16.61
N SER A 353 -4.69 -42.84 17.76
CA SER A 353 -4.98 -41.60 18.53
C SER A 353 -3.78 -41.07 19.34
N SER A 354 -2.58 -41.60 19.12
CA SER A 354 -1.34 -41.17 19.78
C SER A 354 -0.17 -41.19 18.80
N GLY A 355 0.95 -40.53 19.13
CA GLY A 355 2.13 -40.47 18.25
C GLY A 355 2.05 -39.35 17.21
N GLY A 356 2.34 -39.67 15.95
CA GLY A 356 2.51 -38.68 14.87
C GLY A 356 1.39 -38.70 13.81
N TYR A 357 0.13 -38.89 14.21
CA TYR A 357 -1.00 -39.15 13.30
C TYR A 357 -2.21 -38.22 13.51
N LYS A 358 -3.24 -38.28 12.66
CA LYS A 358 -4.51 -37.54 12.78
C LYS A 358 -4.33 -36.02 12.91
N TYR A 359 -3.53 -35.44 12.02
CA TYR A 359 -3.29 -33.99 11.91
C TYR A 359 -4.11 -33.40 10.76
N ASN A 360 -5.27 -32.79 11.01
CA ASN A 360 -6.15 -32.39 9.90
C ASN A 360 -5.46 -31.37 8.97
N TYR A 361 -4.96 -30.26 9.55
CA TYR A 361 -4.12 -29.28 8.86
C TYR A 361 -2.75 -29.20 9.54
N CYS A 362 -1.71 -29.66 8.82
CA CYS A 362 -0.37 -29.80 9.36
C CYS A 362 0.66 -28.98 8.58
N THR A 363 1.32 -28.06 9.28
CA THR A 363 2.50 -27.36 8.76
C THR A 363 3.77 -28.01 9.31
N ASN A 364 4.63 -28.46 8.42
CA ASN A 364 5.91 -29.07 8.76
C ASN A 364 7.08 -28.14 8.38
N THR A 365 8.31 -28.65 8.52
CA THR A 365 9.56 -27.89 8.41
C THR A 365 9.62 -27.00 7.17
N ALA A 366 10.15 -25.79 7.35
CA ALA A 366 10.29 -24.75 6.33
C ALA A 366 8.96 -24.38 5.67
N THR A 367 7.92 -24.14 6.46
CA THR A 367 6.61 -23.67 5.98
C THR A 367 6.36 -22.25 6.46
N GLN A 368 6.09 -21.32 5.56
CA GLN A 368 5.98 -19.90 5.92
C GLN A 368 4.82 -19.16 5.27
N ASN A 369 4.23 -18.17 5.96
CA ASN A 369 3.20 -17.28 5.39
C ASN A 369 2.00 -18.06 4.82
N VAL A 370 1.49 -19.05 5.55
CA VAL A 370 0.33 -19.85 5.13
C VAL A 370 -0.93 -19.31 5.78
N LEU A 371 -1.95 -19.04 4.97
CA LEU A 371 -3.29 -18.68 5.41
C LEU A 371 -4.21 -19.91 5.29
N PHE A 372 -4.73 -20.38 6.41
CA PHE A 372 -5.93 -21.21 6.46
C PHE A 372 -7.10 -20.28 6.77
N THR A 373 -8.11 -20.23 5.90
CA THR A 373 -9.28 -19.36 6.09
C THR A 373 -10.58 -20.13 5.91
N ASN A 374 -11.53 -19.94 6.82
CA ASN A 374 -12.84 -20.64 6.80
C ASN A 374 -12.73 -22.17 6.77
N CYS A 375 -11.62 -22.74 7.24
CA CYS A 375 -11.44 -24.19 7.26
C CYS A 375 -12.12 -24.85 8.46
N ILE A 376 -12.67 -26.05 8.26
CA ILE A 376 -13.24 -26.89 9.31
C ILE A 376 -12.37 -28.15 9.48
N ALA A 377 -12.12 -28.53 10.74
CA ALA A 377 -11.45 -29.78 11.08
C ALA A 377 -12.27 -30.56 12.12
N ARG A 378 -12.46 -31.87 11.88
CA ARG A 378 -13.25 -32.75 12.76
C ARG A 378 -12.44 -33.95 13.22
N LYS A 379 -12.57 -34.28 14.52
CA LYS A 379 -12.08 -35.52 15.16
C LYS A 379 -10.59 -35.81 14.97
N GLY A 380 -9.80 -34.80 14.65
CA GLY A 380 -8.35 -34.90 14.64
C GLY A 380 -7.80 -35.15 16.02
N ARG A 381 -6.58 -35.71 16.07
CA ARG A 381 -5.81 -35.62 17.32
C ARG A 381 -5.40 -34.17 17.54
N HIS A 382 -4.81 -33.55 16.52
CA HIS A 382 -4.65 -32.10 16.45
C HIS A 382 -5.31 -31.61 15.17
N ASN A 383 -6.34 -30.78 15.32
CA ASN A 383 -7.07 -30.25 14.17
C ASN A 383 -6.23 -29.24 13.38
N PHE A 384 -5.58 -28.30 14.06
CA PHE A 384 -4.69 -27.30 13.44
C PHE A 384 -3.34 -27.30 14.14
N VAL A 385 -2.27 -27.62 13.42
CA VAL A 385 -0.98 -27.91 14.05
C VAL A 385 0.22 -27.43 13.24
N SER A 386 1.24 -26.92 13.95
CA SER A 386 2.59 -26.79 13.40
C SER A 386 3.53 -27.83 14.02
N ASN A 387 3.99 -28.78 13.21
CA ASN A 387 5.02 -29.76 13.59
C ASN A 387 6.45 -29.37 13.14
N GLY A 388 6.58 -28.28 12.37
CA GLY A 388 7.79 -27.95 11.61
C GLY A 388 8.94 -27.23 12.34
N THR A 389 8.94 -27.18 13.67
CA THR A 389 10.04 -26.63 14.50
C THR A 389 10.32 -25.13 14.23
N SER A 390 11.56 -24.66 14.45
CA SER A 390 12.01 -23.25 14.35
C SER A 390 12.01 -22.66 12.94
N SER A 391 11.92 -23.51 11.93
CA SER A 391 11.84 -23.11 10.51
C SER A 391 10.44 -22.69 10.04
N VAL A 392 9.40 -22.86 10.88
CA VAL A 392 8.01 -22.48 10.55
C VAL A 392 7.69 -21.10 11.10
N ALA A 393 7.05 -20.27 10.27
CA ALA A 393 6.74 -18.89 10.60
C ALA A 393 5.52 -18.32 9.88
N GLY A 394 4.77 -17.41 10.51
CA GLY A 394 3.69 -16.69 9.85
C GLY A 394 2.52 -17.59 9.42
N ILE A 395 2.08 -18.48 10.31
CA ILE A 395 0.95 -19.40 10.03
C ILE A 395 -0.33 -18.78 10.61
N VAL A 396 -1.32 -18.55 9.76
CA VAL A 396 -2.58 -17.91 10.13
C VAL A 396 -3.74 -18.90 9.98
N PHE A 397 -4.49 -19.11 11.05
CA PHE A 397 -5.77 -19.82 11.07
C PHE A 397 -6.89 -18.80 11.33
N TYR A 398 -7.44 -18.25 10.25
CA TYR A 398 -8.44 -17.19 10.28
C TYR A 398 -9.85 -17.77 10.08
N ASN A 399 -10.76 -17.47 11.00
CA ASN A 399 -12.15 -17.94 10.96
C ASN A 399 -12.27 -19.48 10.82
N CYS A 400 -11.32 -20.21 11.40
CA CYS A 400 -11.29 -21.67 11.36
C CYS A 400 -12.11 -22.28 12.51
N THR A 401 -12.68 -23.45 12.26
CA THR A 401 -13.48 -24.19 13.25
C THR A 401 -12.89 -25.57 13.54
N SER A 402 -12.59 -25.84 14.81
CA SER A 402 -12.21 -27.14 15.34
C SER A 402 -13.42 -27.82 15.99
N ILE A 403 -13.66 -29.09 15.67
CA ILE A 403 -14.80 -29.84 16.21
C ILE A 403 -14.33 -31.20 16.71
N ASP A 404 -14.66 -31.49 17.97
CA ASP A 404 -14.31 -32.72 18.69
C ASP A 404 -12.83 -33.11 18.60
N PRO A 405 -11.86 -32.19 18.83
CA PRO A 405 -10.46 -32.57 18.82
C PRO A 405 -10.11 -33.49 20.00
N LEU A 406 -9.20 -34.44 19.82
CA LEU A 406 -8.70 -35.26 20.93
C LEU A 406 -7.70 -34.49 21.81
N THR A 407 -7.00 -33.51 21.26
CA THR A 407 -6.14 -32.59 22.00
C THR A 407 -5.95 -31.26 21.26
N ALA A 408 -5.16 -30.36 21.85
CA ALA A 408 -5.08 -28.97 21.43
C ALA A 408 -4.62 -28.79 19.98
N SER A 409 -5.25 -27.82 19.30
CA SER A 409 -4.60 -27.10 18.20
C SER A 409 -3.45 -26.27 18.78
N GLU A 410 -2.25 -26.38 18.21
CA GLU A 410 -1.04 -25.87 18.87
C GLU A 410 0.16 -25.73 17.91
N GLY A 411 1.17 -24.95 18.34
CA GLY A 411 2.55 -25.29 17.97
C GLY A 411 2.90 -26.62 18.62
N HIS A 412 3.38 -27.60 17.88
CA HIS A 412 3.52 -28.97 18.38
C HIS A 412 4.88 -29.27 18.99
N ARG A 413 5.95 -28.66 18.46
CA ARG A 413 7.31 -28.86 18.99
C ARG A 413 8.31 -27.83 18.45
N ARG A 414 9.32 -27.56 19.29
CA ARG A 414 10.60 -26.96 18.90
C ARG A 414 10.52 -25.61 18.21
N TRP A 415 9.88 -24.64 18.86
CA TRP A 415 10.04 -23.21 18.57
C TRP A 415 9.44 -22.68 17.26
N THR A 416 8.25 -23.14 16.85
CA THR A 416 7.54 -22.45 15.75
C THR A 416 7.26 -20.99 16.13
N THR A 417 7.54 -20.05 15.22
CA THR A 417 7.34 -18.62 15.50
C THR A 417 6.13 -18.07 14.76
N GLY A 418 5.43 -17.07 15.31
CA GLY A 418 4.41 -16.35 14.54
C GLY A 418 3.25 -17.22 14.06
N MET A 419 2.57 -17.92 14.97
CA MET A 419 1.26 -18.49 14.68
C MET A 419 0.16 -17.51 15.10
N LEU A 420 -0.86 -17.33 14.28
CA LEU A 420 -2.06 -16.57 14.60
C LEU A 420 -3.28 -17.48 14.51
N PHE A 421 -3.99 -17.62 15.61
CA PHE A 421 -5.37 -18.11 15.63
C PHE A 421 -6.25 -16.87 15.74
N ASP A 422 -7.07 -16.59 14.73
CA ASP A 422 -7.86 -15.37 14.64
C ASP A 422 -9.32 -15.71 14.33
N ASN A 423 -10.25 -15.29 15.19
CA ASN A 423 -11.65 -15.72 15.15
C ASN A 423 -11.81 -17.25 15.12
N PHE A 424 -10.88 -17.96 15.76
CA PHE A 424 -10.90 -19.41 15.86
C PHE A 424 -12.02 -19.87 16.78
N ARG A 425 -12.72 -20.94 16.40
CA ARG A 425 -13.76 -21.56 17.23
C ARG A 425 -13.45 -23.01 17.53
N ASP A 426 -13.66 -23.42 18.77
CA ASP A 426 -13.66 -24.82 19.17
C ASP A 426 -15.04 -25.26 19.62
N TYR A 427 -15.50 -26.41 19.11
CA TYR A 427 -16.71 -27.08 19.54
C TYR A 427 -16.38 -28.52 19.94
N GLY A 428 -17.20 -29.09 20.83
CA GLY A 428 -17.17 -30.52 21.12
C GLY A 428 -17.26 -30.86 22.59
N GLU A 429 -17.08 -32.14 22.91
CA GLU A 429 -17.26 -32.64 24.28
C GLU A 429 -15.98 -32.66 25.12
N ASN A 430 -14.79 -32.44 24.53
CA ASN A 430 -13.49 -32.54 25.23
C ASN A 430 -13.23 -31.32 26.14
N PRO A 431 -13.43 -31.35 27.46
CA PRO A 431 -13.35 -30.15 28.32
C PRO A 431 -11.90 -29.72 28.61
N GLY A 432 -10.93 -30.31 27.92
CA GLY A 432 -9.52 -30.08 28.17
C GLY A 432 -8.95 -28.86 27.43
N ARG A 433 -7.62 -28.89 27.30
CA ARG A 433 -6.88 -27.94 26.46
C ARG A 433 -7.17 -28.21 25.00
N VAL A 434 -7.79 -27.23 24.34
CA VAL A 434 -8.21 -27.30 22.93
C VAL A 434 -7.44 -26.33 22.03
N LEU A 435 -6.82 -25.30 22.61
CA LEU A 435 -5.89 -24.41 21.93
C LEU A 435 -4.69 -24.14 22.84
N GLY A 436 -3.49 -24.03 22.29
CA GLY A 436 -2.35 -23.70 23.13
C GLY A 436 -1.08 -23.20 22.45
N LEU A 437 -0.46 -22.23 23.11
CA LEU A 437 0.83 -21.61 22.81
C LEU A 437 1.74 -21.72 24.06
N PHE A 438 2.36 -22.90 24.24
CA PHE A 438 2.95 -23.28 25.54
C PHE A 438 4.18 -24.19 25.43
N ASN A 439 4.80 -24.51 26.57
CA ASN A 439 5.91 -25.45 26.63
C ASN A 439 5.42 -26.89 26.86
N ARG A 440 5.82 -27.82 25.99
CA ARG A 440 5.48 -29.25 26.04
C ARG A 440 6.51 -30.11 26.77
N GLY A 441 7.60 -29.53 27.26
CA GLY A 441 8.62 -30.20 28.05
C GLY A 441 9.13 -31.47 27.39
N ASN A 442 8.99 -32.58 28.10
CA ASN A 442 9.37 -33.93 27.66
C ASN A 442 8.21 -34.73 27.04
N TRP A 443 7.14 -34.08 26.58
CA TRP A 443 6.07 -34.76 25.84
C TRP A 443 6.48 -35.00 24.39
N GLY A 444 7.05 -36.17 24.13
CA GLY A 444 7.51 -36.58 22.80
C GLY A 444 8.99 -36.95 22.84
N THR A 445 9.79 -36.33 21.98
CA THR A 445 11.24 -36.56 21.88
C THR A 445 12.01 -35.24 22.01
N GLY A 446 11.99 -34.63 23.20
CA GLY A 446 12.57 -33.30 23.44
C GLY A 446 11.82 -32.21 22.68
N HIS A 447 10.50 -32.14 22.86
CA HIS A 447 9.66 -31.15 22.18
C HIS A 447 9.88 -29.74 22.71
N GLY A 448 10.01 -29.59 24.03
CA GLY A 448 10.24 -28.31 24.69
C GLY A 448 9.20 -27.25 24.36
N TRP A 449 9.65 -26.01 24.27
CA TRP A 449 8.83 -24.88 23.81
C TRP A 449 8.26 -25.14 22.41
N SER A 450 6.94 -25.09 22.31
CA SER A 450 6.25 -25.48 21.09
C SER A 450 6.02 -24.33 20.12
N SER A 451 5.88 -23.12 20.66
CA SER A 451 5.71 -21.89 19.89
C SER A 451 6.18 -20.64 20.65
N ALA A 452 6.56 -19.61 19.90
CA ALA A 452 6.93 -18.30 20.42
C ALA A 452 6.42 -17.18 19.51
N ASN A 453 6.15 -16.00 20.08
CA ASN A 453 5.65 -14.84 19.33
C ASN A 453 4.36 -15.16 18.55
N SER A 454 3.48 -15.94 19.18
CA SER A 454 2.22 -16.41 18.60
C SER A 454 1.02 -15.79 19.32
N VAL A 455 -0.10 -15.67 18.62
CA VAL A 455 -1.28 -14.91 19.06
C VAL A 455 -2.54 -15.76 18.94
N ALA A 456 -3.34 -15.80 20.00
CA ALA A 456 -4.77 -16.11 19.92
C ALA A 456 -5.54 -14.79 19.96
N TRP A 457 -6.26 -14.45 18.89
CA TRP A 457 -7.02 -13.22 18.74
C TRP A 457 -8.50 -13.57 18.60
N ASN A 458 -9.34 -13.02 19.47
CA ASN A 458 -10.79 -13.17 19.45
C ASN A 458 -11.27 -14.63 19.27
N CYS A 459 -10.54 -15.58 19.88
CA CYS A 459 -10.85 -17.00 19.80
C CYS A 459 -11.96 -17.36 20.81
N ASP A 460 -12.90 -18.22 20.43
CA ASP A 460 -14.01 -18.65 21.27
C ASP A 460 -13.99 -20.16 21.46
N VAL A 461 -13.77 -20.59 22.71
CA VAL A 461 -13.81 -21.99 23.12
C VAL A 461 -14.91 -22.24 24.17
N THR A 462 -15.88 -21.34 24.29
CA THR A 462 -17.01 -21.48 25.22
C THR A 462 -17.97 -22.58 24.77
N ARG A 463 -18.69 -23.17 25.73
CA ARG A 463 -19.62 -24.27 25.45
C ARG A 463 -20.96 -24.09 26.13
N GLU A 464 -22.04 -24.24 25.37
CA GLU A 464 -23.38 -24.20 25.92
C GLU A 464 -23.70 -25.51 26.66
N GLY A 465 -23.91 -25.44 27.97
CA GLY A 465 -24.35 -26.59 28.77
C GLY A 465 -23.26 -27.60 29.13
N ALA A 466 -21.99 -27.26 28.91
CA ALA A 466 -20.81 -28.06 29.30
C ALA A 466 -19.70 -27.14 29.86
N ASP A 467 -18.62 -27.72 30.37
CA ASP A 467 -17.44 -26.93 30.77
C ASP A 467 -16.76 -26.35 29.52
N ASP A 468 -16.39 -25.06 29.60
CA ASP A 468 -15.67 -24.36 28.54
C ASP A 468 -14.33 -25.05 28.23
N GLY A 469 -13.89 -24.93 26.97
CA GLY A 469 -12.54 -25.33 26.58
C GLY A 469 -11.48 -24.42 27.20
N GLN A 470 -10.24 -24.92 27.23
CA GLN A 470 -9.07 -24.18 27.72
C GLN A 470 -8.14 -23.74 26.58
N ILE A 471 -7.76 -22.46 26.59
CA ILE A 471 -6.69 -21.84 25.82
C ILE A 471 -5.49 -21.62 26.75
N VAL A 472 -4.37 -22.29 26.49
CA VAL A 472 -3.15 -22.16 27.31
C VAL A 472 -2.14 -21.22 26.66
N ILE A 473 -1.74 -20.18 27.38
CA ILE A 473 -0.84 -19.13 26.92
C ILE A 473 0.34 -18.97 27.90
N GLN A 474 1.53 -19.40 27.50
CA GLN A 474 2.75 -19.28 28.31
C GLN A 474 3.77 -18.37 27.63
N LYS A 475 4.56 -17.67 28.44
CA LYS A 475 5.65 -16.79 27.98
C LYS A 475 6.94 -17.58 27.75
N PRO A 476 7.43 -17.70 26.50
CA PRO A 476 8.74 -18.29 26.23
C PRO A 476 9.88 -17.35 26.70
N PRO A 477 11.09 -17.88 27.01
CA PRO A 477 12.18 -17.10 27.58
C PRO A 477 12.56 -15.81 26.85
N THR A 478 12.64 -15.85 25.51
CA THR A 478 13.06 -14.71 24.66
C THR A 478 11.95 -14.21 23.74
N GLY A 479 10.70 -14.56 24.03
CA GLY A 479 9.56 -14.18 23.19
C GLY A 479 8.31 -13.94 24.01
N GLN A 480 7.20 -13.72 23.33
CA GLN A 480 5.93 -13.42 23.98
C GLN A 480 4.78 -14.09 23.24
N ASN A 481 4.00 -14.95 23.89
CA ASN A 481 2.72 -15.41 23.35
C ASN A 481 1.59 -14.55 23.90
N PHE A 482 0.50 -14.46 23.15
CA PHE A 482 -0.62 -13.54 23.42
C PHE A 482 -1.98 -14.24 23.34
N ALA A 483 -2.92 -13.82 24.18
CA ALA A 483 -4.35 -14.01 23.98
C ALA A 483 -5.10 -12.69 24.19
N ILE A 484 -5.84 -12.24 23.18
CA ILE A 484 -6.54 -10.96 23.18
C ILE A 484 -8.01 -11.18 22.83
N GLY A 485 -8.92 -10.81 23.73
CA GLY A 485 -10.37 -10.92 23.55
C GLY A 485 -10.90 -12.35 23.42
N CYS A 486 -10.17 -13.34 23.92
CA CYS A 486 -10.57 -14.73 23.86
C CYS A 486 -11.68 -15.06 24.88
N LYS A 487 -12.51 -16.07 24.58
CA LYS A 487 -13.61 -16.55 25.42
C LYS A 487 -13.43 -18.01 25.83
N GLY A 488 -13.85 -18.34 27.05
CA GLY A 488 -13.65 -19.63 27.71
C GLY A 488 -12.64 -19.54 28.84
N ILE A 489 -11.91 -20.63 29.10
CA ILE A 489 -10.83 -20.65 30.10
C ILE A 489 -9.54 -20.23 29.41
N VAL A 490 -8.96 -19.09 29.81
CA VAL A 490 -7.71 -18.56 29.24
C VAL A 490 -6.72 -18.33 30.37
N ASP A 491 -5.65 -19.11 30.41
CA ASP A 491 -4.66 -19.10 31.50
C ASP A 491 -3.28 -19.61 31.02
N ASN A 492 -2.34 -19.80 31.95
CA ASN A 492 -1.01 -20.36 31.69
C ASN A 492 -0.83 -21.80 32.22
N LEU A 493 -1.93 -22.49 32.60
CA LEU A 493 -1.91 -23.81 33.23
C LEU A 493 -1.73 -24.92 32.18
N GLY A 494 -0.56 -24.90 31.55
CA GLY A 494 -0.09 -25.94 30.66
C GLY A 494 0.45 -27.18 31.38
N PRO A 495 0.87 -28.21 30.63
CA PRO A 495 1.40 -29.44 31.20
C PRO A 495 2.72 -29.26 31.98
N PHE A 496 3.45 -28.17 31.70
CA PHE A 496 4.64 -27.76 32.44
C PHE A 496 4.45 -26.32 32.94
N SER A 497 4.81 -26.07 34.19
CA SER A 497 4.67 -24.74 34.79
C SER A 497 5.64 -23.75 34.16
N ASN A 498 5.12 -22.68 33.56
CA ASN A 498 5.89 -21.59 32.98
C ASN A 498 5.17 -20.25 33.22
N PRO A 499 5.87 -19.12 33.13
CA PRO A 499 5.25 -17.81 33.30
C PRO A 499 4.10 -17.57 32.31
N GLU A 500 3.11 -16.79 32.73
CA GLU A 500 1.97 -16.41 31.90
C GLU A 500 2.42 -15.55 30.71
N GLY A 501 1.83 -15.81 29.55
CA GLY A 501 1.96 -14.91 28.40
C GLY A 501 1.17 -13.61 28.61
N TYR A 502 0.90 -12.89 27.54
CA TYR A 502 0.13 -11.66 27.63
C TYR A 502 -1.34 -12.00 27.39
N ILE A 503 -2.19 -11.79 28.39
CA ILE A 503 -3.63 -12.09 28.32
C ILE A 503 -4.41 -10.81 28.57
N GLU A 504 -5.31 -10.48 27.65
CA GLU A 504 -6.11 -9.26 27.69
C GLU A 504 -7.55 -9.53 27.26
N GLY A 505 -8.53 -8.96 27.99
CA GLY A 505 -9.93 -8.98 27.57
C GLY A 505 -10.62 -10.35 27.60
N THR A 506 -10.11 -11.31 28.37
CA THR A 506 -10.74 -12.63 28.54
C THR A 506 -12.19 -12.50 28.98
N ASN A 507 -13.11 -13.17 28.26
CA ASN A 507 -14.56 -13.16 28.52
C ASN A 507 -15.17 -11.74 28.58
N ASN A 508 -14.57 -10.76 27.88
CA ASN A 508 -15.17 -9.45 27.74
C ASN A 508 -16.40 -9.53 26.82
N GLU A 509 -17.54 -9.05 27.30
CA GLU A 509 -18.80 -9.03 26.55
C GLU A 509 -18.85 -7.91 25.50
N ALA A 510 -18.01 -6.87 25.66
CA ALA A 510 -17.83 -5.84 24.64
C ALA A 510 -17.09 -6.43 23.43
N GLN A 511 -17.49 -6.02 22.23
CA GLN A 511 -16.88 -6.48 20.98
C GLN A 511 -15.46 -5.91 20.84
N LEU A 512 -14.48 -6.79 20.62
CA LEU A 512 -13.10 -6.40 20.31
C LEU A 512 -13.04 -5.79 18.90
N ILE A 513 -12.38 -4.64 18.79
CA ILE A 513 -12.08 -3.93 17.55
C ILE A 513 -10.55 -3.76 17.43
N PRO A 514 -9.92 -4.14 16.30
CA PRO A 514 -10.53 -4.85 15.17
C PRO A 514 -10.95 -6.28 15.55
N SER A 515 -12.04 -6.77 14.94
CA SER A 515 -12.53 -8.13 15.19
C SER A 515 -11.59 -9.22 14.66
N SER A 516 -10.76 -8.89 13.67
CA SER A 516 -9.68 -9.73 13.18
C SER A 516 -8.39 -8.91 13.13
N LEU A 517 -7.33 -9.46 13.72
CA LEU A 517 -5.99 -8.89 13.61
C LEU A 517 -5.42 -9.07 12.20
N TYR A 518 -5.59 -10.26 11.61
CA TYR A 518 -5.09 -10.56 10.26
C TYR A 518 -5.70 -9.63 9.22
N GLU A 519 -7.02 -9.51 9.17
CA GLU A 519 -7.70 -8.67 8.17
C GLU A 519 -7.34 -7.20 8.36
N ALA A 520 -7.31 -6.71 9.61
CA ALA A 520 -6.92 -5.33 9.87
C ALA A 520 -5.47 -5.04 9.44
N GLN A 521 -4.56 -5.98 9.70
CA GLN A 521 -3.16 -5.89 9.27
C GLN A 521 -3.03 -5.91 7.74
N LEU A 522 -3.73 -6.82 7.09
CA LEU A 522 -3.76 -6.93 5.64
C LEU A 522 -4.30 -5.65 5.00
N ASN A 523 -5.47 -5.18 5.43
CA ASN A 523 -6.12 -3.98 4.89
C ASN A 523 -5.26 -2.72 5.10
N SER A 524 -4.70 -2.54 6.29
CA SER A 524 -3.77 -1.44 6.58
C SER A 524 -2.53 -1.47 5.67
N ARG A 525 -1.99 -2.66 5.40
CA ARG A 525 -0.84 -2.83 4.48
C ARG A 525 -1.22 -2.55 3.03
N LEU A 526 -2.34 -3.09 2.53
CA LEU A 526 -2.79 -2.89 1.16
C LEU A 526 -3.16 -1.42 0.88
N LYS A 527 -3.74 -0.73 1.87
CA LYS A 527 -3.99 0.72 1.79
C LYS A 527 -2.68 1.50 1.64
N LYS A 528 -1.68 1.20 2.46
CA LYS A 528 -0.34 1.81 2.32
C LYS A 528 0.31 1.52 0.98
N LEU A 529 0.15 0.33 0.40
CA LEU A 529 0.67 0.06 -0.95
C LEU A 529 0.00 0.93 -2.02
N ASN A 530 -1.29 1.23 -1.88
CA ASN A 530 -2.00 2.13 -2.78
C ASN A 530 -1.59 3.59 -2.56
N ASP A 531 -1.29 3.98 -1.32
CA ASP A 531 -0.83 5.33 -0.96
C ASP A 531 0.67 5.55 -1.27
N ASP A 532 1.51 4.49 -1.22
CA ASP A 532 2.95 4.47 -1.51
C ASP A 532 3.25 4.44 -3.03
N VAL A 533 2.23 4.58 -3.88
CA VAL A 533 2.40 5.25 -5.19
C VAL A 533 2.65 6.75 -4.94
N LEU A 534 3.62 7.06 -4.08
CA LEU A 534 4.15 8.40 -3.83
C LEU A 534 5.11 8.71 -4.96
N VAL A 535 4.54 8.88 -6.15
CA VAL A 535 5.19 9.64 -7.19
C VAL A 535 5.28 11.07 -6.66
N THR A 536 6.51 11.55 -6.43
CA THR A 536 6.68 12.95 -6.06
C THR A 536 6.29 13.78 -7.27
N ILE A 537 5.19 14.53 -7.17
CA ILE A 537 4.75 15.40 -8.26
C ILE A 537 5.59 16.68 -8.21
N ASP A 538 6.32 16.93 -9.30
CA ASP A 538 7.02 18.18 -9.55
C ASP A 538 6.09 19.13 -10.32
N GLU A 539 5.44 20.04 -9.60
CA GLU A 539 4.56 21.04 -10.21
C GLU A 539 5.37 22.21 -10.80
N GLN A 540 5.28 22.39 -12.11
CA GLN A 540 6.04 23.39 -12.85
C GLN A 540 5.12 24.25 -13.73
N ASN A 541 5.40 25.55 -13.79
CA ASN A 541 4.73 26.50 -14.67
C ASN A 541 5.78 27.24 -15.49
N SER A 542 5.64 27.28 -16.82
CA SER A 542 6.57 28.01 -17.70
C SER A 542 5.87 28.67 -18.90
N CYS A 543 6.50 29.68 -19.49
CA CYS A 543 6.05 30.33 -20.72
C CYS A 543 6.88 29.82 -21.91
N GLU A 544 6.24 29.53 -23.04
CA GLU A 544 6.84 29.02 -24.30
C GLU A 544 7.47 27.62 -24.25
N GLY A 545 8.19 27.27 -23.18
CA GLY A 545 8.71 25.92 -22.98
C GLY A 545 9.42 25.72 -21.64
N PHE A 546 9.62 24.46 -21.25
CA PHE A 546 10.27 24.06 -20.00
C PHE A 546 11.18 22.86 -20.24
N THR A 547 12.45 22.97 -19.87
CA THR A 547 13.37 21.82 -19.89
C THR A 547 13.36 21.16 -18.53
N TRP A 548 12.94 19.90 -18.47
CA TRP A 548 12.82 19.17 -17.21
C TRP A 548 14.10 18.38 -16.88
N ILE A 549 14.12 17.73 -15.72
CA ILE A 549 15.26 16.97 -15.18
C ILE A 549 15.65 15.77 -16.05
N ASP A 550 14.77 15.33 -16.95
CA ASP A 550 15.04 14.31 -17.96
C ASP A 550 15.86 14.82 -19.17
N GLY A 551 16.12 16.12 -19.24
CA GLY A 551 16.84 16.78 -20.33
C GLY A 551 15.99 17.09 -21.56
N ASN A 552 14.68 16.80 -21.54
CA ASN A 552 13.76 17.13 -22.63
C ASN A 552 13.11 18.50 -22.40
N THR A 553 12.90 19.25 -23.50
CA THR A 553 12.14 20.51 -23.48
C THR A 553 10.71 20.27 -23.92
N TYR A 554 9.77 20.61 -23.05
CA TYR A 554 8.33 20.53 -23.24
C TYR A 554 7.77 21.89 -23.66
N TYR A 555 6.99 21.93 -24.75
CA TYR A 555 6.37 23.14 -25.29
C TYR A 555 4.84 23.16 -25.10
N GLU A 556 4.28 22.12 -24.46
CA GLU A 556 2.87 21.97 -24.14
C GLU A 556 2.74 21.47 -22.69
N SER A 557 1.60 21.76 -22.05
CA SER A 557 1.30 21.23 -20.71
C SER A 557 1.25 19.69 -20.74
N THR A 558 1.83 19.05 -19.74
CA THR A 558 1.86 17.59 -19.63
C THR A 558 1.98 17.13 -18.19
N ASN A 559 1.40 15.97 -17.89
CA ASN A 559 1.51 15.27 -16.62
C ASN A 559 2.08 13.84 -16.77
N GLU A 560 2.65 13.50 -17.92
CA GLU A 560 3.08 12.13 -18.25
C GLU A 560 4.55 11.82 -17.95
N PRO A 561 5.51 12.75 -18.13
CA PRO A 561 6.93 12.44 -17.94
C PRO A 561 7.25 12.01 -16.51
N THR A 562 8.02 10.93 -16.37
CA THR A 562 8.60 10.49 -15.11
C THR A 562 10.12 10.45 -15.20
N PHE A 563 10.79 10.69 -14.08
CA PHE A 563 12.24 10.64 -14.00
C PHE A 563 12.69 10.01 -12.68
N THR A 564 13.64 9.09 -12.79
CA THR A 564 14.22 8.40 -11.63
C THR A 564 15.48 9.12 -11.19
N LEU A 565 15.44 9.76 -10.03
CA LEU A 565 16.64 10.35 -9.42
C LEU A 565 17.51 9.23 -8.86
N GLN A 566 18.74 9.09 -9.35
CA GLN A 566 19.75 8.21 -8.75
C GLN A 566 20.68 9.04 -7.86
N ASN A 567 20.69 8.75 -6.57
CA ASN A 567 21.76 9.24 -5.72
C ASN A 567 23.02 8.34 -5.84
N ILE A 568 24.16 8.81 -5.33
CA ILE A 568 25.46 8.10 -5.36
C ILE A 568 25.45 6.75 -4.60
N HIS A 569 24.34 6.44 -3.91
CA HIS A 569 24.11 5.21 -3.16
C HIS A 569 22.98 4.34 -3.74
N GLY A 570 22.46 4.65 -4.92
CA GLY A 570 21.45 3.85 -5.62
C GLY A 570 20.03 3.93 -5.06
N CYS A 571 19.70 4.92 -4.22
CA CYS A 571 18.31 5.16 -3.81
C CYS A 571 17.56 5.77 -4.99
N ASP A 572 16.43 5.17 -5.38
CA ASP A 572 15.54 5.71 -6.39
C ASP A 572 14.40 6.52 -5.77
N SER A 573 13.99 7.55 -6.48
CA SER A 573 12.72 8.22 -6.26
C SER A 573 12.19 8.57 -7.64
N VAL A 574 10.96 8.14 -7.91
CA VAL A 574 10.27 8.49 -9.16
C VAL A 574 9.59 9.83 -8.96
N VAL A 575 10.02 10.81 -9.72
CA VAL A 575 9.38 12.13 -9.80
C VAL A 575 8.55 12.16 -11.08
N GLN A 576 7.32 12.68 -11.03
CA GLN A 576 6.49 12.93 -12.21
C GLN A 576 6.35 14.42 -12.42
N LEU A 577 6.54 14.85 -13.65
CA LEU A 577 6.32 16.24 -14.03
C LEU A 577 4.82 16.51 -14.12
N ASN A 578 4.33 17.51 -13.41
CA ASN A 578 3.05 18.15 -13.69
C ASN A 578 3.33 19.57 -14.21
N LEU A 579 3.48 19.70 -15.52
CA LEU A 579 3.84 20.93 -16.20
C LEU A 579 2.63 21.62 -16.81
N THR A 580 2.48 22.90 -16.53
CA THR A 580 1.61 23.80 -17.30
C THR A 580 2.47 24.75 -18.15
N ILE A 581 2.33 24.67 -19.48
CA ILE A 581 2.90 25.66 -20.41
C ILE A 581 1.82 26.67 -20.80
N THR A 582 2.06 27.94 -20.46
CA THR A 582 1.24 29.06 -20.93
C THR A 582 1.85 29.58 -22.22
N ASN A 583 1.22 29.30 -23.36
CA ASN A 583 1.64 29.85 -24.65
C ASN A 583 1.47 31.39 -24.64
N THR A 584 2.56 32.11 -24.95
CA THR A 584 2.68 33.55 -24.73
C THR A 584 1.60 34.37 -25.45
N VAL A 585 1.18 35.42 -24.76
CA VAL A 585 0.37 36.51 -25.28
C VAL A 585 1.06 37.09 -26.52
N ALA A 586 0.48 36.91 -27.70
CA ALA A 586 0.94 37.65 -28.87
C ALA A 586 0.83 39.15 -28.56
N VAL A 587 1.96 39.87 -28.57
CA VAL A 587 1.97 41.33 -28.49
C VAL A 587 1.04 41.86 -29.58
N ARG A 588 -0.09 42.47 -29.20
CA ARG A 588 -0.94 43.14 -30.18
C ARG A 588 -0.24 44.45 -30.50
N LYS A 589 -0.02 44.72 -31.79
CA LYS A 589 0.69 45.91 -32.31
C LYS A 589 0.42 47.16 -31.48
N VAL A 590 1.45 47.93 -31.13
CA VAL A 590 1.29 49.26 -30.52
C VAL A 590 0.82 50.25 -31.59
N SER A 591 -0.19 51.06 -31.27
CA SER A 591 -0.74 52.07 -32.17
C SER A 591 -0.15 53.46 -31.89
N VAL A 592 0.09 54.24 -32.95
CA VAL A 592 0.66 55.60 -32.85
C VAL A 592 -0.36 56.64 -33.29
N ASN A 593 -0.68 57.61 -32.43
CA ASN A 593 -1.54 58.74 -32.77
C ASN A 593 -0.95 60.06 -32.25
N GLY A 594 -0.36 60.86 -33.14
CA GLY A 594 0.34 62.09 -32.75
C GLY A 594 1.60 61.77 -31.94
N ASN A 595 1.67 62.26 -30.70
CA ASN A 595 2.73 61.91 -29.76
C ASN A 595 2.31 60.85 -28.72
N VAL A 596 1.21 60.13 -28.95
CA VAL A 596 0.72 59.09 -28.01
C VAL A 596 0.91 57.69 -28.60
N LEU A 597 1.53 56.81 -27.83
CA LEU A 597 1.67 55.38 -28.10
C LEU A 597 0.65 54.62 -27.25
N THR A 598 -0.06 53.64 -27.83
CA THR A 598 -1.07 52.85 -27.10
C THR A 598 -0.87 51.35 -27.32
N ALA A 599 -0.73 50.60 -26.22
CA ALA A 599 -0.63 49.15 -26.24
C ALA A 599 -2.01 48.49 -26.44
N ASN A 600 -2.14 47.57 -27.40
CA ASN A 600 -3.43 47.01 -27.80
C ASN A 600 -3.84 45.73 -27.03
N ASN A 601 -3.24 45.47 -25.86
CA ASN A 601 -3.46 44.29 -25.00
C ASN A 601 -4.29 44.67 -23.75
N PRO A 602 -5.62 44.78 -23.83
CA PRO A 602 -6.45 45.43 -22.80
C PRO A 602 -6.39 44.79 -21.40
N ASN A 603 -5.93 43.55 -21.27
CA ASN A 603 -5.87 42.80 -20.02
C ASN A 603 -4.46 42.70 -19.41
N ALA A 604 -3.46 43.28 -20.07
CA ALA A 604 -2.09 43.31 -19.57
C ALA A 604 -1.86 44.50 -18.63
N THR A 605 -0.83 44.39 -17.79
CA THR A 605 -0.20 45.54 -17.13
C THR A 605 0.94 46.06 -18.00
N TYR A 606 1.22 47.37 -17.93
CA TYR A 606 2.12 48.06 -18.85
C TYR A 606 3.26 48.73 -18.10
N VAL A 607 4.47 48.67 -18.67
CA VAL A 607 5.60 49.52 -18.30
C VAL A 607 6.25 50.00 -19.58
N TRP A 608 6.27 51.31 -19.81
CA TRP A 608 6.94 51.86 -20.99
C TRP A 608 8.44 51.98 -20.77
N VAL A 609 9.21 51.67 -21.81
CA VAL A 609 10.67 51.61 -21.78
C VAL A 609 11.29 52.38 -22.93
N ASP A 610 12.46 52.97 -22.68
CA ASP A 610 13.28 53.65 -23.69
C ASP A 610 14.25 52.66 -24.33
N CYS A 611 13.99 52.32 -25.59
CA CYS A 611 14.81 51.39 -26.36
C CYS A 611 16.21 51.94 -26.65
N ASP A 612 16.38 53.25 -26.73
CA ASP A 612 17.69 53.86 -27.04
C ASP A 612 18.64 53.81 -25.83
N ASN A 613 18.12 53.47 -24.66
CA ASN A 613 18.87 53.35 -23.40
C ASN A 613 18.69 51.96 -22.76
N ASP A 614 18.95 50.90 -23.53
CA ASP A 614 18.95 49.49 -23.08
C ASP A 614 17.64 49.08 -22.39
N TYR A 615 16.51 49.52 -22.96
CA TYR A 615 15.16 49.28 -22.43
C TYR A 615 14.95 49.77 -20.99
N SER A 616 15.63 50.86 -20.60
CA SER A 616 15.44 51.46 -19.28
C SER A 616 13.98 51.86 -19.05
N ILE A 617 13.46 51.57 -17.85
CA ILE A 617 12.09 51.89 -17.44
C ILE A 617 11.87 53.41 -17.42
N ILE A 618 10.78 53.85 -18.03
CA ILE A 618 10.31 55.23 -17.93
C ILE A 618 9.43 55.32 -16.68
N GLU A 619 10.02 55.80 -15.59
CA GLU A 619 9.39 55.88 -14.27
C GLU A 619 8.01 56.54 -14.31
N GLY A 620 7.00 55.84 -13.79
CA GLY A 620 5.62 56.31 -13.68
C GLY A 620 4.74 56.10 -14.93
N GLU A 621 5.29 55.67 -16.06
CA GLU A 621 4.53 55.41 -17.29
C GLU A 621 4.04 53.96 -17.34
N THR A 622 2.96 53.68 -16.58
CA THR A 622 2.35 52.33 -16.46
C THR A 622 0.95 52.23 -17.05
N ASP A 623 0.47 53.30 -17.68
CA ASP A 623 -0.83 53.33 -18.34
C ASP A 623 -0.76 52.64 -19.72
N GLN A 624 -1.92 52.19 -20.20
CA GLN A 624 -2.05 51.58 -21.53
C GLN A 624 -1.58 52.52 -22.66
N SER A 625 -1.62 53.84 -22.43
CA SER A 625 -1.13 54.84 -23.37
C SER A 625 -0.05 55.71 -22.75
N PHE A 626 1.01 55.97 -23.51
CA PHE A 626 2.14 56.80 -23.14
C PHE A 626 2.25 58.04 -24.03
N VAL A 627 2.39 59.22 -23.42
CA VAL A 627 2.55 60.49 -24.14
C VAL A 627 4.03 60.84 -24.24
N VAL A 628 4.55 60.79 -25.46
CA VAL A 628 5.94 61.04 -25.76
C VAL A 628 6.24 62.55 -25.70
N THR A 629 7.21 62.90 -24.86
CA THR A 629 7.64 64.29 -24.61
C THR A 629 9.03 64.60 -25.17
N GLU A 630 9.79 63.58 -25.57
CA GLU A 630 11.10 63.71 -26.20
C GLU A 630 11.17 62.84 -27.46
N LYS A 631 12.10 63.15 -28.37
CA LYS A 631 12.33 62.28 -29.54
C LYS A 631 13.11 61.04 -29.09
N GLY A 632 12.72 59.85 -29.53
CA GLY A 632 13.35 58.59 -29.11
C GLY A 632 12.63 57.36 -29.64
N ASN A 633 13.14 56.17 -29.30
CA ASN A 633 12.54 54.88 -29.60
C ASN A 633 11.95 54.28 -28.32
N TYR A 634 10.67 53.89 -28.36
CA TYR A 634 9.96 53.43 -27.18
C TYR A 634 9.28 52.08 -27.42
N ALA A 635 9.26 51.23 -26.39
CA ALA A 635 8.53 49.97 -26.36
C ALA A 635 7.71 49.87 -25.07
N VAL A 636 6.82 48.86 -25.01
CA VAL A 636 6.05 48.55 -23.81
C VAL A 636 6.34 47.12 -23.36
N MET A 637 6.66 46.97 -22.09
CA MET A 637 6.69 45.70 -21.39
C MET A 637 5.27 45.37 -20.92
N LEU A 638 4.78 44.19 -21.29
CA LEU A 638 3.43 43.71 -21.02
C LEU A 638 3.50 42.50 -20.10
N THR A 639 2.79 42.55 -18.98
CA THR A 639 2.63 41.38 -18.11
C THR A 639 1.15 40.99 -18.04
N GLU A 640 0.83 39.76 -18.44
CA GLU A 640 -0.51 39.16 -18.40
C GLU A 640 -0.37 37.71 -17.92
N GLU A 641 -1.21 37.31 -16.96
CA GLU A 641 -1.20 35.96 -16.35
C GLU A 641 0.19 35.47 -15.86
N GLY A 642 1.07 36.40 -15.47
CA GLY A 642 2.40 36.10 -14.92
C GLY A 642 3.54 36.02 -15.94
N CYS A 643 3.25 36.00 -17.25
CA CYS A 643 4.26 36.06 -18.31
C CYS A 643 4.52 37.52 -18.72
N THR A 644 5.80 37.90 -18.89
CA THR A 644 6.21 39.25 -19.30
C THR A 644 6.91 39.23 -20.65
N VAL A 645 6.43 40.07 -21.59
CA VAL A 645 7.01 40.23 -22.95
C VAL A 645 7.23 41.70 -23.27
N ILE A 646 8.17 42.03 -24.16
CA ILE A 646 8.45 43.41 -24.59
C ILE A 646 8.05 43.55 -26.07
N SER A 647 7.36 44.64 -26.41
CA SER A 647 7.01 44.95 -27.81
C SER A 647 8.22 45.35 -28.65
N ASP A 648 8.06 45.36 -29.97
CA ASP A 648 8.99 46.05 -30.87
C ASP A 648 9.12 47.55 -30.50
N CYS A 649 10.29 48.14 -30.81
CA CYS A 649 10.58 49.55 -30.58
C CYS A 649 9.96 50.47 -31.65
N ILE A 650 9.47 51.63 -31.23
CA ILE A 650 8.72 52.59 -32.07
C ILE A 650 9.39 53.96 -32.03
N ASN A 651 9.73 54.50 -33.21
CA ASN A 651 10.42 55.78 -33.36
C ASN A 651 9.46 56.99 -33.32
N MET A 652 9.77 58.01 -32.51
CA MET A 652 8.92 59.18 -32.28
C MET A 652 9.66 60.52 -32.51
N THR A 653 9.03 61.48 -33.23
CA THR A 653 9.73 62.65 -33.82
C THR A 653 9.14 64.08 -33.63
N THR A 654 8.07 64.35 -32.86
CA THR A 654 7.48 65.74 -32.74
C THR A 654 7.00 66.13 -31.31
N VAL A 655 7.33 67.34 -30.80
CA VAL A 655 6.92 67.87 -29.44
C VAL A 655 6.45 69.36 -29.45
N GLY A 656 5.53 69.74 -28.55
CA GLY A 656 4.76 71.01 -28.53
C GLY A 656 5.21 72.16 -27.61
N ILE A 657 6.38 72.76 -27.83
CA ILE A 657 6.73 74.15 -27.41
C ILE A 657 7.31 74.86 -28.64
N ILE A 658 6.82 76.06 -28.97
CA ILE A 658 7.16 76.72 -30.25
C ILE A 658 8.39 77.63 -30.12
N ASP A 659 8.54 78.43 -29.05
CA ASP A 659 9.73 79.26 -28.79
C ASP A 659 9.71 79.82 -27.34
N ASN A 660 10.84 79.84 -26.61
CA ASN A 660 10.95 80.49 -25.30
C ASN A 660 12.30 81.21 -25.14
N GLN A 661 12.27 82.54 -25.17
CA GLN A 661 13.46 83.39 -25.06
C GLN A 661 13.56 84.09 -23.71
N LEU A 662 12.65 83.85 -22.76
CA LEU A 662 12.65 84.52 -21.45
C LEU A 662 13.79 84.05 -20.54
N GLY A 663 14.47 82.95 -20.87
CA GLY A 663 15.58 82.40 -20.09
C GLY A 663 15.15 81.75 -18.78
N VAL A 664 13.84 81.55 -18.60
CA VAL A 664 13.20 80.89 -17.45
C VAL A 664 12.17 79.91 -17.98
N GLN A 665 11.91 78.83 -17.24
CA GLN A 665 10.88 77.87 -17.61
C GLN A 665 9.50 78.48 -17.31
N VAL A 666 8.71 78.70 -18.35
CA VAL A 666 7.32 79.15 -18.21
C VAL A 666 6.41 77.92 -18.22
N LYS A 667 5.48 77.87 -17.26
CA LYS A 667 4.48 76.79 -17.16
C LYS A 667 3.08 77.37 -17.28
N VAL A 668 2.22 76.70 -18.03
CA VAL A 668 0.79 77.02 -18.15
C VAL A 668 0.01 75.83 -17.62
N PHE A 669 -0.84 76.04 -16.63
CA PHE A 669 -1.61 74.96 -16.04
C PHE A 669 -3.02 75.40 -15.59
N PRO A 670 -4.03 74.52 -15.75
CA PRO A 670 -3.95 73.27 -16.52
C PRO A 670 -3.87 73.54 -18.03
N ASN A 671 -3.22 72.66 -18.81
CA ASN A 671 -3.32 72.65 -20.28
C ASN A 671 -3.70 71.22 -20.71
N PRO A 672 -4.94 70.95 -21.15
CA PRO A 672 -5.95 71.91 -21.61
C PRO A 672 -6.54 72.85 -20.54
N ILE A 673 -6.76 74.12 -20.91
CA ILE A 673 -7.32 75.16 -20.05
C ILE A 673 -8.86 75.08 -20.02
N ALA A 674 -9.45 75.45 -18.87
CA ALA A 674 -10.88 75.72 -18.73
C ALA A 674 -11.15 77.23 -18.92
N GLN A 675 -12.10 77.82 -18.18
CA GLN A 675 -12.34 79.27 -18.17
C GLN A 675 -11.20 80.05 -17.50
N ASN A 676 -10.66 79.52 -16.40
CA ASN A 676 -9.54 80.10 -15.66
C ASN A 676 -8.31 79.21 -15.78
N PHE A 677 -7.13 79.81 -15.92
CA PHE A 677 -5.85 79.11 -15.90
C PHE A 677 -4.76 79.99 -15.31
N LYS A 678 -3.66 79.36 -14.90
CA LYS A 678 -2.49 80.05 -14.35
C LYS A 678 -1.31 79.98 -15.29
N VAL A 679 -0.56 81.07 -15.31
CA VAL A 679 0.75 81.13 -15.96
C VAL A 679 1.78 81.42 -14.89
N ASP A 680 2.68 80.47 -14.64
CA ASP A 680 3.87 80.69 -13.81
C ASP A 680 5.02 81.12 -14.71
N LEU A 681 5.46 82.36 -14.52
CA LEU A 681 6.56 82.96 -15.26
C LEU A 681 7.94 82.45 -14.80
N GLY A 682 8.00 81.63 -13.75
CA GLY A 682 9.23 81.06 -13.18
C GLY A 682 10.06 82.03 -12.32
N LYS A 683 9.79 83.34 -12.42
CA LYS A 683 10.30 84.40 -11.55
C LYS A 683 9.34 85.61 -11.57
N GLN A 684 9.53 86.55 -10.65
CA GLN A 684 8.79 87.82 -10.65
C GLN A 684 9.34 88.78 -11.72
N PHE A 685 8.48 89.31 -12.58
CA PHE A 685 8.82 90.34 -13.57
C PHE A 685 8.30 91.71 -13.13
N ASN A 686 9.06 92.79 -13.38
CA ASN A 686 8.64 94.15 -13.03
C ASN A 686 7.35 94.53 -13.77
N GLN A 687 7.29 94.23 -15.07
CA GLN A 687 6.10 94.30 -15.92
C GLN A 687 6.11 93.11 -16.89
N ALA A 688 5.01 92.37 -16.93
CA ALA A 688 4.78 91.28 -17.87
C ALA A 688 3.51 91.55 -18.66
N ARG A 689 3.57 91.41 -19.99
CA ARG A 689 2.42 91.55 -20.89
C ARG A 689 2.12 90.20 -21.52
N ILE A 690 0.86 89.81 -21.55
CA ILE A 690 0.43 88.57 -22.19
C ILE A 690 -0.55 88.86 -23.32
N GLU A 691 -0.46 88.06 -24.38
CA GLU A 691 -1.34 88.11 -25.54
C GLU A 691 -1.80 86.68 -25.88
N LEU A 692 -3.10 86.45 -25.98
CA LEU A 692 -3.67 85.20 -26.45
C LEU A 692 -4.24 85.38 -27.86
N ARG A 693 -3.83 84.53 -28.80
CA ARG A 693 -4.28 84.54 -30.19
C ARG A 693 -4.91 83.21 -30.57
N ASN A 694 -5.95 83.23 -31.41
CA ASN A 694 -6.49 82.00 -31.99
C ASN A 694 -5.61 81.49 -33.16
N VAL A 695 -5.96 80.34 -33.73
CA VAL A 695 -5.21 79.71 -34.85
C VAL A 695 -5.09 80.58 -36.10
N ASN A 696 -5.97 81.56 -36.29
CA ASN A 696 -5.93 82.50 -37.41
C ASN A 696 -5.06 83.75 -37.10
N GLY A 697 -4.40 83.80 -35.95
CA GLY A 697 -3.53 84.91 -35.52
C GLY A 697 -4.29 86.12 -34.94
N ARG A 698 -5.62 86.06 -34.84
CA ARG A 698 -6.44 87.13 -34.25
C ARG A 698 -6.22 87.18 -32.74
N LEU A 699 -5.91 88.36 -32.21
CA LEU A 699 -5.81 88.63 -30.78
C LEU A 699 -7.20 88.54 -30.14
N VAL A 700 -7.32 87.70 -29.10
CA VAL A 700 -8.57 87.47 -28.38
C VAL A 700 -8.51 87.93 -26.92
N PHE A 701 -7.33 88.01 -26.33
CA PHE A 701 -7.14 88.51 -24.97
C PHE A 701 -5.74 89.14 -24.82
N SER A 702 -5.64 90.22 -24.04
CA SER A 702 -4.36 90.85 -23.69
C SER A 702 -4.47 91.55 -22.34
N ASN A 703 -3.49 91.37 -21.47
CA ASN A 703 -3.40 92.06 -20.18
C ASN A 703 -1.94 92.31 -19.77
N GLU A 704 -1.75 93.27 -18.88
CA GLU A 704 -0.45 93.59 -18.26
C GLU A 704 -0.50 93.38 -16.75
N TYR A 705 0.60 92.85 -16.22
CA TYR A 705 0.76 92.49 -14.82
C TYR A 705 2.08 93.07 -14.31
N ASN A 706 2.03 93.72 -13.15
CA ASN A 706 3.20 94.36 -12.54
C ASN A 706 3.62 93.60 -11.29
N HIS A 707 4.92 93.34 -11.16
CA HIS A 707 5.53 92.69 -9.99
C HIS A 707 4.86 91.35 -9.61
N GLN A 708 4.51 90.51 -10.59
CA GLN A 708 3.94 89.18 -10.35
C GLN A 708 4.77 88.08 -11.01
N GLN A 709 4.79 86.89 -10.38
CA GLN A 709 5.33 85.66 -10.96
C GLN A 709 4.22 84.76 -11.51
N ILE A 710 3.14 84.60 -10.74
CA ILE A 710 1.99 83.79 -11.12
C ILE A 710 0.88 84.71 -11.58
N LEU A 711 0.43 84.52 -12.82
CA LEU A 711 -0.66 85.27 -13.43
C LEU A 711 -1.92 84.40 -13.41
N ASP A 712 -2.98 84.91 -12.81
CA ASP A 712 -4.31 84.32 -12.89
C ASP A 712 -5.06 84.94 -14.07
N ILE A 713 -5.49 84.10 -15.00
CA ILE A 713 -6.06 84.52 -16.27
C ILE A 713 -7.41 83.85 -16.47
N GLU A 714 -8.42 84.68 -16.72
CA GLU A 714 -9.76 84.26 -17.10
C GLU A 714 -10.00 84.59 -18.58
N VAL A 715 -10.39 83.59 -19.37
CA VAL A 715 -10.66 83.74 -20.80
C VAL A 715 -11.96 83.04 -21.16
N ASP A 716 -12.99 83.85 -21.45
CA ASP A 716 -14.26 83.39 -22.03
C ASP A 716 -14.16 83.38 -23.57
N GLN A 717 -13.69 82.27 -24.13
CA GLN A 717 -13.55 82.04 -25.58
C GLN A 717 -14.00 80.62 -25.93
N PRO A 718 -14.40 80.32 -27.19
CA PRO A 718 -14.81 78.97 -27.59
C PRO A 718 -13.71 77.91 -27.43
N LYS A 719 -14.11 76.64 -27.36
CA LYS A 719 -13.21 75.47 -27.36
C LYS A 719 -12.32 75.49 -28.61
N GLY A 720 -11.03 75.19 -28.47
CA GLY A 720 -10.09 75.22 -29.59
C GLY A 720 -8.62 75.43 -29.18
N VAL A 721 -7.74 75.53 -30.18
CA VAL A 721 -6.30 75.77 -29.98
C VAL A 721 -6.00 77.27 -29.98
N TYR A 722 -5.17 77.70 -29.03
CA TYR A 722 -4.72 79.08 -28.88
C TYR A 722 -3.20 79.14 -28.71
N PHE A 723 -2.63 80.29 -29.05
CA PHE A 723 -1.21 80.60 -28.85
C PHE A 723 -1.10 81.73 -27.84
N LEU A 724 -0.54 81.42 -26.67
CA LEU A 724 -0.23 82.39 -25.63
C LEU A 724 1.18 82.90 -25.86
N THR A 725 1.32 84.21 -26.04
CA THR A 725 2.61 84.89 -26.10
C THR A 725 2.79 85.77 -24.88
N ILE A 726 3.93 85.63 -24.21
CA ILE A 726 4.28 86.33 -22.97
C ILE A 726 5.49 87.20 -23.25
N TYR A 727 5.45 88.46 -22.81
CA TYR A 727 6.52 89.44 -22.95
C TYR A 727 6.98 89.88 -21.56
N GLY A 728 8.30 89.88 -21.32
CA GLY A 728 8.91 90.33 -20.07
C GLY A 728 10.39 90.66 -20.27
N ASP A 729 10.88 91.74 -19.63
CA ASP A 729 12.26 92.23 -19.74
C ASP A 729 12.77 92.38 -21.19
N GLY A 730 11.89 92.75 -22.13
CA GLY A 730 12.21 92.92 -23.55
C GLY A 730 12.31 91.61 -24.37
N LYS A 731 12.04 90.45 -23.76
CA LYS A 731 12.05 89.12 -24.41
C LYS A 731 10.65 88.51 -24.47
N LYS A 732 10.48 87.40 -25.20
CA LYS A 732 9.18 86.72 -25.35
C LYS A 732 9.24 85.19 -25.25
N ALA A 733 8.11 84.58 -24.90
CA ALA A 733 7.86 83.14 -25.02
C ALA A 733 6.50 82.89 -25.66
N SER A 734 6.39 81.84 -26.49
CA SER A 734 5.16 81.44 -27.19
C SER A 734 4.83 79.98 -26.92
N ILE A 735 3.64 79.74 -26.37
CA ILE A 735 3.17 78.43 -25.91
C ILE A 735 1.84 78.11 -26.59
N ARG A 736 1.71 76.90 -27.14
CA ARG A 736 0.44 76.38 -27.64
C ARG A 736 -0.38 75.86 -26.46
N ILE A 737 -1.60 76.36 -26.31
CA ILE A 737 -2.55 75.90 -25.31
C ILE A 737 -3.83 75.41 -25.98
N VAL A 738 -4.51 74.45 -25.35
CA VAL A 738 -5.78 73.89 -25.83
C VAL A 738 -6.86 74.28 -24.84
N LYS A 739 -7.99 74.84 -25.28
CA LYS A 739 -9.17 75.06 -24.44
C LYS A 739 -10.21 73.99 -24.73
N ASN A 740 -10.61 73.27 -23.69
CA ASN A 740 -11.55 72.15 -23.78
C ASN A 740 -13.01 72.52 -23.62
#